data_AF-A0A4R5DY24-F1
#
_entry.id   AF-A0A4R5DY24-F1
#
_cell.length_a   1.000
_cell.length_b   1.000
_cell.length_c   1.000
_cell.angle_alpha   90.00
_cell.angle_beta   90.00
_cell.angle_gamma   90.00
#
_symmetry.space_group_name_H-M   'P 1'
#
loop_
_entity.id
_entity.type
_entity.pdbx_description
1 polymer ?
#
loop_
_entity_poly.entity_id
_entity_poly.type
_entity_poly.pdbx_seq_one_letter_code
_entity_poly.pdbx_strand_id
1 'polypeptide(L)'
;MLFYVSPPTQHMKKILLLLSLQFLLIFVGCKNEIDVQLSGPLPEAGQVGGRIILPANTKLDTTGLEVLTAVGSVTPVNARYAIDTTGKTSTTLLMNKAGDVVLMGYNYPGQSENNISTESTALALLMNTLTLRSLSESGKLEVVRRIKADSNYKTLVNEISGSLSAGKAVTDTTNKKLISAISSLFNSSTNLRVSATTSYSKPVEIKTANTTILLQNSNVAHTYVAGLYKGGNPVGGKYVIGGRTIFATSLSEAAAGVFGDGYGIPSPVLITLEGDGKYQLRIRSGKPGTDDGSDESRMARARNVYGFMAKILNEIMPLGKDCGEAFAKGVPRLLSTIVDKKEAALNSAGSSAVFASIALDITGEALTNAEELLESCSGDLDMFTYLKGIGRTFTLIGYATKFMTGANITAHTNDLFQARSSIDTCFQVKGLKMYKCGEDLNYLIQIVSGNTQKGEFGKSLISSLVVKVTDKAGKVIEKADVTWTINTGEGSLSAEKSVTNAQGLAEVKWTLGTKAATQQVTASVNEDEEIKTVAFSATAIPGIPTKVEIVSGNNQAAAAGKALSNPLVIKVTDQYGHPVPKVEVDWQIKSGGGSFMYSNRLTGEEGTASANWILGQSGTQTVDVVVKNKDANYVAGAPLRFEAKIGDGTLAKLILGTWREVRSYGLEGNKPYENINDGRNQYYYIFNNDGTVVSKDFEEEKWYTRNYLYQIDENKKTLFTMDPTDPERDDDGGYFDDNIIILNEHKMLLFNEGIYEGVRYSSYFELERIAKIPNLRIVNSANQRVAPSANSEIRSKRSPLYQRGK
;
A
#
# COMPACT_ATOMS: atom_id res chain seq x y z
N MET A 1 30.21 -54.18 103.90
CA MET A 1 31.22 -54.12 104.97
C MET A 1 30.96 -52.87 105.79
N LEU A 2 30.77 -53.05 107.09
CA LEU A 2 30.63 -52.00 108.10
C LEU A 2 31.90 -51.15 108.15
N PHE A 3 31.76 -49.81 108.20
CA PHE A 3 32.63 -48.99 109.04
C PHE A 3 31.85 -47.82 109.64
N TYR A 4 31.74 -47.89 110.95
CA TYR A 4 31.34 -46.85 111.88
C TYR A 4 32.54 -45.90 112.05
N VAL A 5 32.36 -44.59 111.87
CA VAL A 5 33.34 -43.58 112.29
C VAL A 5 32.59 -42.46 113.03
N SER A 6 33.09 -42.18 114.24
CA SER A 6 32.60 -41.24 115.26
C SER A 6 32.47 -39.78 114.77
N PRO A 7 31.62 -38.95 115.42
CA PRO A 7 31.35 -37.59 114.96
C PRO A 7 32.52 -36.62 115.26
N PRO A 8 32.76 -35.58 114.44
CA PRO A 8 33.88 -34.66 114.63
C PRO A 8 33.62 -33.66 115.77
N THR A 9 34.71 -33.31 116.48
CA THR A 9 34.77 -32.27 117.52
C THR A 9 34.40 -30.88 117.00
N GLN A 10 34.00 -30.00 117.91
CA GLN A 10 33.44 -28.66 117.65
C GLN A 10 34.34 -27.75 116.79
N HIS A 11 35.65 -28.03 116.74
CA HIS A 11 36.59 -27.33 115.85
C HIS A 11 36.52 -27.80 114.39
N MET A 12 36.28 -29.09 114.14
CA MET A 12 36.03 -29.59 112.78
C MET A 12 34.68 -29.11 112.24
N LYS A 13 33.68 -28.88 113.10
CA LYS A 13 32.41 -28.26 112.67
C LYS A 13 32.59 -26.84 112.16
N LYS A 14 33.49 -26.03 112.73
CA LYS A 14 33.78 -24.67 112.23
C LYS A 14 34.58 -24.67 110.92
N ILE A 15 35.51 -25.62 110.75
CA ILE A 15 36.28 -25.76 109.51
C ILE A 15 35.42 -26.34 108.38
N LEU A 16 34.53 -27.30 108.66
CA LEU A 16 33.53 -27.76 107.69
C LEU A 16 32.49 -26.67 107.40
N LEU A 17 32.09 -25.83 108.37
CA LEU A 17 31.19 -24.72 108.11
C LEU A 17 31.85 -23.68 107.19
N LEU A 18 33.12 -23.34 107.40
CA LEU A 18 33.87 -22.38 106.57
C LEU A 18 34.19 -22.93 105.17
N LEU A 19 34.53 -24.22 105.05
CA LEU A 19 34.69 -24.89 103.75
C LEU A 19 33.35 -25.09 103.03
N SER A 20 32.25 -25.35 103.76
CA SER A 20 30.91 -25.39 103.17
C SER A 20 30.40 -24.00 102.77
N LEU A 21 30.80 -22.93 103.46
CA LEU A 21 30.45 -21.54 103.12
C LEU A 21 31.28 -21.01 101.93
N GLN A 22 32.54 -21.46 101.78
CA GLN A 22 33.34 -21.17 100.58
C GLN A 22 32.93 -22.02 99.37
N PHE A 23 32.46 -23.25 99.55
CA PHE A 23 31.86 -24.04 98.45
C PHE A 23 30.45 -23.55 98.07
N LEU A 24 29.67 -23.02 99.02
CA LEU A 24 28.36 -22.40 98.73
C LEU A 24 28.49 -21.04 98.02
N LEU A 25 29.61 -20.32 98.17
CA LEU A 25 29.86 -19.07 97.44
C LEU A 25 30.48 -19.27 96.04
N ILE A 26 30.96 -20.47 95.71
CA ILE A 26 31.50 -20.79 94.36
C ILE A 26 30.42 -21.40 93.45
N PHE A 27 29.28 -21.87 93.98
CA PHE A 27 28.13 -22.36 93.19
C PHE A 27 26.91 -21.42 93.14
N VAL A 28 26.95 -20.24 93.75
CA VAL A 28 25.89 -19.21 93.62
C VAL A 28 26.12 -18.26 92.43
N GLY A 29 27.01 -18.63 91.50
CA GLY A 29 27.07 -18.06 90.16
C GLY A 29 26.12 -18.72 89.16
N CYS A 30 25.33 -19.71 89.57
CA CYS A 30 24.19 -20.14 88.78
C CYS A 30 23.14 -19.04 88.90
N LYS A 31 22.95 -18.27 87.83
CA LYS A 31 21.62 -17.79 87.48
C LYS A 31 20.68 -18.98 87.69
N ASN A 32 19.89 -18.95 88.76
CA ASN A 32 18.56 -19.50 88.68
C ASN A 32 17.84 -18.61 87.66
N GLU A 33 18.14 -18.82 86.37
CA GLU A 33 17.10 -18.79 85.37
C GLU A 33 16.09 -19.79 85.91
N ILE A 34 15.10 -19.27 86.63
CA ILE A 34 13.80 -19.92 86.64
C ILE A 34 13.58 -20.20 85.16
N ASP A 35 13.63 -21.47 84.78
CA ASP A 35 13.10 -21.96 83.51
C ASP A 35 11.59 -21.73 83.61
N VAL A 36 11.21 -20.45 83.58
CA VAL A 36 9.92 -20.06 83.06
C VAL A 36 10.08 -20.48 81.62
N GLN A 37 9.60 -21.70 81.31
CA GLN A 37 9.09 -21.95 79.97
C GLN A 37 8.39 -20.66 79.59
N LEU A 38 8.94 -19.90 78.65
CA LEU A 38 8.31 -18.72 78.10
C LEU A 38 6.99 -19.23 77.54
N SER A 39 5.94 -19.17 78.34
CA SER A 39 4.70 -19.94 78.23
C SER A 39 3.77 -19.35 77.18
N GLY A 40 4.36 -18.85 76.11
CA GLY A 40 3.66 -18.36 74.93
C GLY A 40 3.71 -19.39 73.79
N PRO A 41 2.96 -19.15 72.72
CA PRO A 41 2.82 -20.10 71.62
C PRO A 41 4.17 -20.37 70.93
N LEU A 42 4.37 -21.64 70.57
CA LEU A 42 5.45 -22.09 69.69
C LEU A 42 4.88 -22.33 68.29
N PRO A 43 5.61 -21.96 67.22
CA PRO A 43 5.12 -22.16 65.86
C PRO A 43 4.97 -23.65 65.53
N GLU A 44 3.80 -24.02 65.01
CA GLU A 44 3.54 -25.34 64.45
C GLU A 44 4.13 -25.48 63.03
N ALA A 45 4.07 -26.68 62.46
CA ALA A 45 4.57 -26.92 61.10
C ALA A 45 3.81 -26.06 60.08
N GLY A 46 4.51 -25.15 59.40
CA GLY A 46 3.93 -24.21 58.45
C GLY A 46 3.73 -22.79 59.00
N GLN A 47 3.79 -22.60 60.32
CA GLN A 47 3.70 -21.30 60.96
C GLN A 47 5.06 -20.63 61.11
N VAL A 48 5.03 -19.30 61.19
CA VAL A 48 6.17 -18.49 61.66
C VAL A 48 5.89 -18.02 63.08
N GLY A 49 6.91 -17.99 63.92
CA GLY A 49 6.76 -17.54 65.29
C GLY A 49 8.06 -17.06 65.92
N GLY A 50 7.92 -16.26 66.95
CA GLY A 50 9.04 -15.61 67.62
C GLY A 50 8.59 -14.72 68.77
N ARG A 51 9.51 -13.88 69.22
CA ARG A 51 9.30 -12.93 70.32
C ARG A 51 9.05 -11.53 69.80
N ILE A 52 8.27 -10.76 70.54
CA ILE A 52 8.14 -9.32 70.39
C ILE A 52 9.16 -8.65 71.31
N ILE A 53 10.05 -7.87 70.72
CA ILE A 53 11.15 -7.19 71.40
C ILE A 53 10.99 -5.69 71.19
N LEU A 54 10.28 -5.05 72.12
CA LEU A 54 10.12 -3.61 72.13
C LEU A 54 11.38 -2.92 72.68
N PRO A 55 11.81 -1.78 72.11
CA PRO A 55 12.92 -1.04 72.67
C PRO A 55 12.56 -0.42 74.03
N ALA A 56 13.56 -0.25 74.88
CA ALA A 56 13.40 0.42 76.16
C ALA A 56 12.85 1.85 75.96
N ASN A 57 11.99 2.30 76.88
CA ASN A 57 11.35 3.63 76.84
C ASN A 57 10.46 3.88 75.61
N THR A 58 9.82 2.85 75.07
CA THR A 58 8.77 3.02 74.05
C THR A 58 7.64 3.89 74.62
N LYS A 59 7.35 5.02 73.99
CA LYS A 59 6.27 5.95 74.37
C LYS A 59 5.04 5.81 73.49
N LEU A 60 5.16 5.16 72.34
CA LEU A 60 4.02 4.83 71.48
C LEU A 60 3.07 3.90 72.26
N ASP A 61 1.77 4.07 72.05
CA ASP A 61 0.77 3.20 72.66
C ASP A 61 0.99 1.75 72.20
N THR A 62 1.14 0.85 73.17
CA THR A 62 1.35 -0.60 72.98
C THR A 62 0.23 -1.40 73.63
N THR A 63 -0.93 -0.79 73.88
CA THR A 63 -2.10 -1.50 74.38
C THR A 63 -2.79 -2.28 73.26
N GLY A 64 -3.18 -3.53 73.59
CA GLY A 64 -3.90 -4.42 72.68
C GLY A 64 -3.13 -4.73 71.40
N LEU A 65 -1.85 -5.12 71.55
CA LEU A 65 -1.03 -5.49 70.40
C LEU A 65 -1.58 -6.74 69.70
N GLU A 66 -1.57 -6.70 68.37
CA GLU A 66 -1.87 -7.83 67.50
C GLU A 66 -0.76 -8.02 66.47
N VAL A 67 -0.43 -9.27 66.20
CA VAL A 67 0.45 -9.65 65.10
C VAL A 67 -0.40 -10.06 63.91
N LEU A 68 -0.22 -9.38 62.79
CA LEU A 68 -1.02 -9.50 61.58
C LEU A 68 -0.18 -10.04 60.42
N THR A 69 -0.82 -10.86 59.59
CA THR A 69 -0.35 -11.34 58.29
C THR A 69 -1.45 -11.19 57.25
N ALA A 70 -1.14 -11.52 56.00
CA ALA A 70 -2.15 -11.54 54.93
C ALA A 70 -3.25 -12.61 55.13
N VAL A 71 -3.07 -13.58 56.03
CA VAL A 71 -3.98 -14.72 56.22
C VAL A 71 -4.59 -14.81 57.62
N GLY A 72 -4.29 -13.87 58.51
CA GLY A 72 -4.92 -13.79 59.83
C GLY A 72 -4.18 -12.88 60.81
N SER A 73 -4.70 -12.83 62.03
CA SER A 73 -4.13 -12.13 63.18
C SER A 73 -3.96 -13.05 64.40
N VAL A 74 -3.09 -12.66 65.34
CA VAL A 74 -2.97 -13.31 66.64
C VAL A 74 -2.61 -12.30 67.73
N THR A 75 -3.22 -12.43 68.91
CA THR A 75 -2.80 -11.68 70.10
C THR A 75 -1.57 -12.37 70.72
N PRO A 76 -0.44 -11.65 70.92
CA PRO A 76 0.74 -12.21 71.54
C PRO A 76 0.52 -12.58 73.02
N VAL A 77 1.08 -13.72 73.44
CA VAL A 77 1.02 -14.20 74.84
C VAL A 77 2.43 -14.25 75.39
N ASN A 78 2.68 -13.59 76.54
CA ASN A 78 4.01 -13.50 77.15
C ASN A 78 5.10 -13.05 76.16
N ALA A 79 4.75 -12.06 75.32
CA ALA A 79 5.57 -11.54 74.23
C ALA A 79 5.98 -12.56 73.16
N ARG A 80 5.31 -13.71 73.05
CA ARG A 80 5.50 -14.67 71.94
C ARG A 80 4.27 -14.73 71.04
N TYR A 81 4.49 -15.09 69.80
CA TYR A 81 3.43 -15.32 68.81
C TYR A 81 3.80 -16.50 67.89
N ALA A 82 2.77 -17.10 67.32
CA ALA A 82 2.85 -18.06 66.23
C ALA A 82 1.68 -17.76 65.27
N ILE A 83 1.94 -17.70 63.97
CA ILE A 83 0.94 -17.28 62.97
C ILE A 83 1.22 -17.91 61.61
N ASP A 84 0.16 -18.19 60.86
CA ASP A 84 0.25 -18.67 59.49
C ASP A 84 0.72 -17.57 58.55
N THR A 85 1.47 -17.95 57.51
CA THR A 85 1.90 -17.02 56.46
C THR A 85 1.73 -17.65 55.09
N THR A 86 1.83 -16.84 54.05
CA THR A 86 1.65 -17.28 52.67
C THR A 86 2.91 -17.81 52.02
N GLY A 87 4.02 -17.93 52.76
CA GLY A 87 5.27 -18.41 52.19
C GLY A 87 6.50 -18.24 53.08
N LYS A 88 7.62 -18.75 52.57
CA LYS A 88 8.92 -18.76 53.26
C LYS A 88 9.53 -17.38 53.44
N THR A 89 9.12 -16.41 52.63
CA THR A 89 9.46 -14.99 52.83
C THR A 89 8.17 -14.19 53.02
N SER A 90 7.98 -13.62 54.21
CA SER A 90 6.73 -12.93 54.56
C SER A 90 6.99 -11.80 55.55
N THR A 91 6.11 -10.81 55.54
CA THR A 91 6.13 -9.70 56.51
C THR A 91 5.06 -9.95 57.56
N THR A 92 5.40 -9.75 58.82
CA THR A 92 4.44 -9.68 59.92
C THR A 92 4.36 -8.25 60.43
N LEU A 93 3.17 -7.77 60.76
CA LEU A 93 2.97 -6.44 61.34
C LEU A 93 2.58 -6.58 62.79
N LEU A 94 3.19 -5.81 63.68
CA LEU A 94 2.73 -5.62 65.04
C LEU A 94 1.96 -4.30 65.09
N MET A 95 0.65 -4.36 65.33
CA MET A 95 -0.20 -3.18 65.37
C MET A 95 -0.82 -2.99 66.76
N ASN A 96 -1.07 -1.73 67.13
CA ASN A 96 -1.81 -1.39 68.35
C ASN A 96 -3.29 -1.16 68.05
N LYS A 97 -4.11 -0.94 69.09
CA LYS A 97 -5.55 -0.64 68.94
C LYS A 97 -5.86 0.66 68.19
N ALA A 98 -4.93 1.61 68.14
CA ALA A 98 -5.06 2.82 67.33
C ALA A 98 -4.84 2.54 65.83
N GLY A 99 -4.43 1.32 65.48
CA GLY A 99 -4.09 0.90 64.13
C GLY A 99 -2.72 1.38 63.69
N ASP A 100 -1.84 1.83 64.59
CA ASP A 100 -0.46 2.16 64.24
C ASP A 100 0.35 0.90 64.01
N VAL A 101 1.21 0.92 62.99
CA VAL A 101 2.26 -0.10 62.85
C VAL A 101 3.35 0.24 63.86
N VAL A 102 3.47 -0.59 64.89
CA VAL A 102 4.44 -0.44 65.99
C VAL A 102 5.80 -0.99 65.57
N LEU A 103 5.84 -2.24 65.10
CA LEU A 103 7.05 -2.90 64.59
C LEU A 103 6.66 -3.87 63.46
N MET A 104 7.65 -4.36 62.74
CA MET A 104 7.47 -5.34 61.67
C MET A 104 8.47 -6.49 61.80
N GLY A 105 8.04 -7.70 61.48
CA GLY A 105 8.91 -8.85 61.24
C GLY A 105 9.13 -9.07 59.75
N TYR A 106 10.29 -9.62 59.40
CA TYR A 106 10.55 -10.15 58.06
C TYR A 106 11.11 -11.56 58.18
N ASN A 107 10.30 -12.54 57.79
CA ASN A 107 10.62 -13.96 57.78
C ASN A 107 11.36 -14.33 56.50
N TYR A 108 12.38 -15.17 56.60
CA TYR A 108 13.16 -15.76 55.52
C TYR A 108 13.81 -17.09 55.95
N PRO A 109 14.14 -18.00 55.02
CA PRO A 109 14.75 -19.29 55.34
C PRO A 109 16.05 -19.20 56.17
N GLY A 110 16.18 -20.05 57.19
CA GLY A 110 17.39 -20.16 58.00
C GLY A 110 17.40 -19.33 59.30
N GLN A 111 16.29 -18.67 59.64
CA GLN A 111 16.12 -18.03 60.95
C GLN A 111 15.80 -19.07 62.04
N SER A 112 16.39 -18.89 63.23
CA SER A 112 16.10 -19.72 64.40
C SER A 112 14.82 -19.29 65.14
N GLU A 113 14.53 -17.98 65.17
CA GLU A 113 13.25 -17.39 65.61
C GLU A 113 12.91 -16.20 64.69
N ASN A 114 11.62 -16.00 64.43
CA ASN A 114 11.11 -14.86 63.67
C ASN A 114 10.69 -13.73 64.61
N ASN A 115 11.66 -13.11 65.27
CA ASN A 115 11.35 -12.04 66.23
C ASN A 115 10.82 -10.78 65.51
N ILE A 116 9.88 -10.10 66.16
CA ILE A 116 9.44 -8.74 65.80
C ILE A 116 10.19 -7.76 66.71
N SER A 117 11.21 -7.11 66.16
CA SER A 117 12.11 -6.18 66.84
C SER A 117 12.43 -4.97 65.96
N THR A 118 13.22 -4.02 66.49
CA THR A 118 13.74 -2.90 65.69
C THR A 118 14.63 -3.38 64.55
N GLU A 119 15.41 -4.45 64.74
CA GLU A 119 16.20 -5.09 63.68
C GLU A 119 15.32 -5.71 62.59
N SER A 120 14.35 -6.54 62.95
CA SER A 120 13.47 -7.13 61.94
C SER A 120 12.65 -6.06 61.21
N THR A 121 12.31 -4.96 61.90
CA THR A 121 11.59 -3.81 61.31
C THR A 121 12.46 -3.09 60.30
N ALA A 122 13.74 -2.85 60.64
CA ALA A 122 14.71 -2.29 59.71
C ALA A 122 14.81 -3.16 58.47
N LEU A 123 14.85 -4.49 58.60
CA LEU A 123 14.88 -5.38 57.46
C LEU A 123 13.57 -5.34 56.66
N ALA A 124 12.42 -5.39 57.32
CA ALA A 124 11.10 -5.36 56.69
C ALA A 124 10.86 -4.10 55.86
N LEU A 125 11.26 -2.91 56.36
CA LEU A 125 11.17 -1.64 55.63
C LEU A 125 11.87 -1.70 54.27
N LEU A 126 12.97 -2.45 54.17
CA LEU A 126 13.78 -2.55 52.96
C LEU A 126 13.27 -3.71 52.09
N MET A 127 12.99 -4.87 52.69
CA MET A 127 12.63 -6.07 51.94
C MET A 127 11.19 -6.05 51.40
N ASN A 128 10.34 -5.16 51.89
CA ASN A 128 9.03 -4.91 51.29
C ASN A 128 9.08 -4.05 50.03
N THR A 129 10.28 -3.67 49.56
CA THR A 129 10.44 -2.79 48.40
C THR A 129 10.39 -3.58 47.10
N LEU A 130 9.97 -2.93 46.02
CA LEU A 130 9.58 -3.58 44.77
C LEU A 130 10.66 -4.46 44.17
N THR A 131 11.84 -3.88 44.01
CA THR A 131 13.00 -4.53 43.40
C THR A 131 13.48 -5.69 44.24
N LEU A 132 13.30 -5.64 45.57
CA LEU A 132 13.73 -6.71 46.47
C LEU A 132 12.67 -7.81 46.59
N ARG A 133 11.39 -7.48 46.46
CA ARG A 133 10.30 -8.46 46.42
C ARG A 133 10.29 -9.29 45.14
N SER A 134 10.68 -8.71 43.99
CA SER A 134 10.75 -9.45 42.72
C SER A 134 11.89 -10.48 42.67
N LEU A 135 12.88 -10.37 43.56
CA LEU A 135 13.99 -11.33 43.60
C LEU A 135 13.49 -12.74 43.96
N SER A 136 14.15 -13.74 43.38
CA SER A 136 14.08 -15.13 43.82
C SER A 136 14.43 -15.26 45.30
N GLU A 137 14.03 -16.37 45.92
CA GLU A 137 14.33 -16.65 47.33
C GLU A 137 15.85 -16.54 47.62
N SER A 138 16.69 -17.07 46.73
CA SER A 138 18.15 -16.97 46.85
C SER A 138 18.66 -15.52 46.78
N GLY A 139 18.10 -14.71 45.87
CA GLY A 139 18.42 -13.29 45.76
C GLY A 139 18.00 -12.51 47.02
N LYS A 140 16.84 -12.82 47.59
CA LYS A 140 16.37 -12.22 48.85
C LYS A 140 17.32 -12.53 50.00
N LEU A 141 17.73 -13.79 50.17
CA LEU A 141 18.67 -14.20 51.22
C LEU A 141 20.03 -13.50 51.12
N GLU A 142 20.56 -13.39 49.90
CA GLU A 142 21.79 -12.69 49.61
C GLU A 142 21.71 -11.19 49.99
N VAL A 143 20.59 -10.53 49.65
CA VAL A 143 20.36 -9.12 49.99
C VAL A 143 20.21 -8.93 51.50
N VAL A 144 19.47 -9.79 52.19
CA VAL A 144 19.34 -9.76 53.66
C VAL A 144 20.72 -9.79 54.32
N ARG A 145 21.61 -10.68 53.85
CA ARG A 145 22.97 -10.80 54.38
C ARG A 145 23.79 -9.52 54.15
N ARG A 146 23.67 -8.88 52.98
CA ARG A 146 24.36 -7.63 52.66
C ARG A 146 23.85 -6.46 53.49
N ILE A 147 22.52 -6.32 53.61
CA ILE A 147 21.88 -5.28 54.42
C ILE A 147 22.37 -5.36 55.87
N LYS A 148 22.35 -6.56 56.46
CA LYS A 148 22.78 -6.76 57.86
C LYS A 148 24.26 -6.47 58.10
N ALA A 149 25.09 -6.58 57.06
CA ALA A 149 26.53 -6.29 57.13
C ALA A 149 26.86 -4.79 56.98
N ASP A 150 25.94 -3.97 56.45
CA ASP A 150 26.16 -2.53 56.26
C ASP A 150 26.09 -1.78 57.59
N SER A 151 27.04 -0.88 57.85
CA SER A 151 27.07 -0.07 59.08
C SER A 151 25.82 0.80 59.26
N ASN A 152 25.22 1.29 58.17
CA ASN A 152 24.01 2.12 58.21
C ASN A 152 22.76 1.33 58.61
N TYR A 153 22.81 0.00 58.57
CA TYR A 153 21.73 -0.82 59.10
C TYR A 153 21.55 -0.59 60.60
N LYS A 154 22.65 -0.51 61.36
CA LYS A 154 22.60 -0.17 62.79
C LYS A 154 22.03 1.23 63.04
N THR A 155 22.36 2.19 62.18
CA THR A 155 21.77 3.54 62.23
C THR A 155 20.26 3.49 62.04
N LEU A 156 19.76 2.74 61.06
CA LEU A 156 18.32 2.57 60.83
C LEU A 156 17.63 1.90 62.03
N VAL A 157 18.23 0.85 62.59
CA VAL A 157 17.71 0.19 63.80
C VAL A 157 17.57 1.17 64.97
N ASN A 158 18.58 2.03 65.17
CA ASN A 158 18.55 3.06 66.21
C ASN A 158 17.47 4.12 65.96
N GLU A 159 17.28 4.56 64.71
CA GLU A 159 16.25 5.55 64.38
C GLU A 159 14.82 4.96 64.50
N ILE A 160 14.62 3.67 64.26
CA ILE A 160 13.35 2.98 64.56
C ILE A 160 13.09 2.98 66.06
N SER A 161 14.10 2.63 66.87
CA SER A 161 13.99 2.73 68.33
C SER A 161 13.66 4.15 68.77
N GLY A 162 14.36 5.15 68.22
CA GLY A 162 14.12 6.57 68.51
C GLY A 162 12.72 7.04 68.13
N SER A 163 12.15 6.48 67.06
CA SER A 163 10.77 6.77 66.63
C SER A 163 9.77 6.33 67.69
N LEU A 164 9.90 5.10 68.19
CA LEU A 164 9.05 4.54 69.23
C LEU A 164 9.21 5.27 70.57
N SER A 165 10.44 5.66 70.94
CA SER A 165 10.71 6.48 72.12
C SER A 165 10.17 7.92 71.99
N ALA A 166 9.95 8.40 70.77
CA ALA A 166 9.31 9.68 70.48
C ALA A 166 7.78 9.58 70.39
N GLY A 167 7.19 8.40 70.58
CA GLY A 167 5.74 8.19 70.47
C GLY A 167 5.23 8.18 69.03
N LYS A 168 6.09 7.87 68.06
CA LYS A 168 5.77 7.85 66.63
C LYS A 168 5.74 6.42 66.10
N ALA A 169 4.72 6.08 65.33
CA ALA A 169 4.65 4.84 64.58
C ALA A 169 5.83 4.70 63.61
N VAL A 170 6.23 3.47 63.27
CA VAL A 170 7.33 3.23 62.31
C VAL A 170 6.94 3.54 60.87
N THR A 171 5.69 3.95 60.63
CA THR A 171 5.14 4.43 59.36
C THR A 171 4.85 5.93 59.34
N ASP A 172 5.27 6.71 60.35
CA ASP A 172 5.04 8.16 60.43
C ASP A 172 5.86 8.92 59.36
N THR A 173 5.18 9.46 58.34
CA THR A 173 5.77 10.21 57.22
C THR A 173 6.36 11.56 57.62
N THR A 174 6.07 12.06 58.82
CA THR A 174 6.66 13.30 59.35
C THR A 174 8.04 13.07 59.99
N ASN A 175 8.44 11.80 60.18
CA ASN A 175 9.70 11.45 60.81
C ASN A 175 10.90 11.54 59.84
N LYS A 176 11.41 12.76 59.67
CA LYS A 176 12.54 13.06 58.77
C LYS A 176 13.81 12.27 59.07
N LYS A 177 14.08 11.93 60.35
CA LYS A 177 15.27 11.16 60.72
C LYS A 177 15.19 9.72 60.26
N LEU A 178 14.05 9.07 60.49
CA LEU A 178 13.78 7.72 60.00
C LEU A 178 13.85 7.66 58.47
N ILE A 179 13.20 8.60 57.78
CA ILE A 179 13.23 8.71 56.30
C ILE A 179 14.67 8.89 55.78
N SER A 180 15.48 9.69 56.46
CA SER A 180 16.89 9.91 56.12
C SER A 180 17.74 8.65 56.35
N ALA A 181 17.48 7.88 57.41
CA ALA A 181 18.19 6.64 57.69
C ALA A 181 17.86 5.55 56.65
N ILE A 182 16.58 5.40 56.29
CA ILE A 182 16.14 4.51 55.18
C ILE A 182 16.86 4.91 53.88
N SER A 183 16.87 6.21 53.57
CA SER A 183 17.54 6.77 52.40
C SER A 183 19.05 6.56 52.38
N SER A 184 19.70 6.60 53.55
CA SER A 184 21.17 6.50 53.66
C SER A 184 21.65 5.07 53.45
N LEU A 185 20.96 4.08 54.02
CA LEU A 185 21.29 2.66 53.87
C LEU A 185 21.19 2.19 52.41
N PHE A 186 20.18 2.66 51.68
CA PHE A 186 20.05 2.36 50.24
C PHE A 186 21.08 3.06 49.35
N ASN A 187 21.71 4.15 49.84
CA ASN A 187 22.81 4.80 49.11
C ASN A 187 24.18 4.21 49.43
N SER A 188 24.44 3.85 50.69
CA SER A 188 25.71 3.24 51.12
C SER A 188 25.88 1.83 50.59
N SER A 189 24.78 1.12 50.39
CA SER A 189 24.74 -0.13 49.65
C SER A 189 24.89 0.12 48.14
N THR A 190 26.01 0.73 47.74
CA THR A 190 26.46 0.83 46.35
C THR A 190 26.43 -0.51 45.61
N ASN A 191 26.41 -1.63 46.34
CA ASN A 191 26.28 -3.01 45.86
C ASN A 191 24.82 -3.53 45.67
N LEU A 192 23.79 -2.73 45.94
CA LEU A 192 22.40 -2.99 45.57
C LEU A 192 21.96 -2.19 44.33
N ARG A 193 22.83 -1.31 43.80
CA ARG A 193 22.57 -0.58 42.57
C ARG A 193 22.56 -1.54 41.38
N VAL A 194 21.54 -1.43 40.54
CA VAL A 194 21.26 -2.31 39.40
C VAL A 194 21.57 -1.64 38.06
N SER A 195 22.65 -0.85 38.01
CA SER A 195 23.14 -0.18 36.80
C SER A 195 22.23 0.91 36.19
N ALA A 196 22.88 1.75 35.37
CA ALA A 196 22.31 2.87 34.64
C ALA A 196 22.42 2.55 33.15
N THR A 197 21.30 2.35 32.48
CA THR A 197 21.28 2.18 31.02
C THR A 197 21.63 3.50 30.33
N THR A 198 22.65 3.44 29.48
CA THR A 198 23.13 4.53 28.64
C THR A 198 22.87 4.15 27.18
N SER A 199 22.05 4.97 26.50
CA SER A 199 21.75 4.94 25.06
C SER A 199 20.50 4.15 24.65
N TYR A 200 19.45 4.91 24.29
CA TYR A 200 18.23 4.43 23.66
C TYR A 200 18.12 4.97 22.24
N SER A 201 18.52 4.19 21.23
CA SER A 201 18.32 4.57 19.83
C SER A 201 16.98 4.02 19.31
N LYS A 202 16.04 4.92 19.01
CA LYS A 202 14.70 4.69 18.41
C LYS A 202 13.77 3.77 19.22
N PRO A 203 13.00 4.30 20.20
CA PRO A 203 12.22 3.50 21.14
C PRO A 203 10.94 2.88 20.58
N VAL A 204 10.43 3.38 19.45
CA VAL A 204 9.33 2.75 18.70
C VAL A 204 9.75 2.59 17.24
N GLU A 205 9.70 1.36 16.75
CA GLU A 205 9.90 1.02 15.35
C GLU A 205 8.56 1.11 14.61
N ILE A 206 8.54 1.86 13.50
CA ILE A 206 7.37 2.03 12.63
C ILE A 206 7.69 1.38 11.29
N LYS A 207 7.02 0.27 10.99
CA LYS A 207 7.12 -0.43 9.69
C LYS A 207 5.84 -0.25 8.91
N THR A 208 5.94 -0.21 7.60
CA THR A 208 4.81 -0.02 6.70
C THR A 208 4.77 -1.13 5.64
N ALA A 209 3.57 -1.61 5.34
CA ALA A 209 3.31 -2.55 4.26
C ALA A 209 1.91 -2.30 3.68
N ASN A 210 1.81 -2.00 2.39
CA ASN A 210 0.55 -1.57 1.76
C ASN A 210 -0.09 -0.41 2.55
N THR A 211 -1.31 -0.58 3.04
CA THR A 211 -2.02 0.37 3.91
C THR A 211 -1.89 0.07 5.40
N THR A 212 -0.99 -0.84 5.80
CA THR A 212 -0.83 -1.26 7.19
C THR A 212 0.44 -0.66 7.79
N ILE A 213 0.30 -0.19 9.03
CA ILE A 213 1.38 0.28 9.90
C ILE A 213 1.56 -0.76 11.01
N LEU A 214 2.80 -1.20 11.22
CA LEU A 214 3.22 -2.00 12.37
C LEU A 214 4.03 -1.12 13.32
N LEU A 215 3.57 -0.99 14.55
CA LEU A 215 4.26 -0.29 15.64
C LEU A 215 4.82 -1.32 16.61
N GLN A 216 6.12 -1.24 16.88
CA GLN A 216 6.82 -2.15 17.77
C GLN A 216 7.61 -1.34 18.80
N ASN A 217 7.45 -1.68 20.08
CA ASN A 217 8.32 -1.13 21.11
C ASN A 217 9.73 -1.72 20.96
N SER A 218 10.75 -0.87 20.81
CA SER A 218 12.16 -1.25 20.63
C SER A 218 12.83 -1.56 21.97
N ASN A 219 12.19 -2.38 22.79
CA ASN A 219 12.73 -2.90 24.05
C ASN A 219 12.91 -1.85 25.16
N VAL A 220 12.13 -0.77 25.15
CA VAL A 220 12.07 0.16 26.29
C VAL A 220 11.02 -0.28 27.31
N ALA A 221 11.20 0.12 28.55
CA ALA A 221 10.38 -0.33 29.69
C ALA A 221 9.01 0.35 29.73
N HIS A 222 8.97 1.61 29.30
CA HIS A 222 7.74 2.39 29.30
C HIS A 222 6.86 2.10 28.08
N THR A 223 5.57 2.28 28.28
CA THR A 223 4.50 2.17 27.31
C THR A 223 4.33 3.48 26.55
N TYR A 224 4.06 3.36 25.25
CA TYR A 224 3.58 4.44 24.42
C TYR A 224 2.10 4.27 24.09
N VAL A 225 1.43 5.38 23.79
CA VAL A 225 0.07 5.37 23.23
C VAL A 225 0.10 6.13 21.92
N ALA A 226 -0.46 5.52 20.88
CA ALA A 226 -0.62 6.10 19.57
C ALA A 226 -2.08 6.43 19.28
N GLY A 227 -2.33 7.57 18.63
CA GLY A 227 -3.60 7.86 17.98
C GLY A 227 -3.41 8.13 16.51
N LEU A 228 -4.44 7.79 15.75
CA LEU A 228 -4.51 7.98 14.32
C LEU A 228 -5.55 9.04 14.00
N TYR A 229 -5.23 9.97 13.11
CA TYR A 229 -6.07 11.11 12.78
C TYR A 229 -6.16 11.30 11.26
N LYS A 230 -7.33 11.67 10.75
CA LYS A 230 -7.56 12.04 9.35
C LYS A 230 -8.26 13.40 9.31
N GLY A 231 -7.67 14.38 8.62
CA GLY A 231 -8.18 15.75 8.60
C GLY A 231 -8.27 16.41 9.98
N GLY A 232 -7.40 16.01 10.93
CA GLY A 232 -7.43 16.49 12.31
C GLY A 232 -8.39 15.74 13.25
N ASN A 233 -9.30 14.93 12.71
CA ASN A 233 -10.25 14.14 13.50
C ASN A 233 -9.68 12.74 13.80
N PRO A 234 -9.88 12.20 15.02
CA PRO A 234 -9.41 10.86 15.37
C PRO A 234 -10.16 9.81 14.52
N VAL A 235 -9.43 8.80 14.05
CA VAL A 235 -9.96 7.66 13.30
C VAL A 235 -9.52 6.36 13.97
N GLY A 236 -10.48 5.60 14.49
CA GLY A 236 -10.22 4.41 15.31
C GLY A 236 -9.92 4.72 16.78
N GLY A 237 -9.52 3.67 17.52
CA GLY A 237 -9.17 3.77 18.94
C GLY A 237 -7.75 4.27 19.18
N LYS A 238 -7.40 4.44 20.47
CA LYS A 238 -6.00 4.64 20.87
C LYS A 238 -5.30 3.28 20.92
N TYR A 239 -4.10 3.22 20.37
CA TYR A 239 -3.32 2.00 20.26
C TYR A 239 -2.21 2.00 21.30
N VAL A 240 -2.18 0.96 22.13
CA VAL A 240 -1.21 0.86 23.23
C VAL A 240 -0.03 0.05 22.76
N ILE A 241 1.14 0.68 22.73
CA ILE A 241 2.40 0.05 22.39
C ILE A 241 3.08 -0.29 23.72
N GLY A 242 2.85 -1.52 24.20
CA GLY A 242 3.31 -1.96 25.53
C GLY A 242 4.83 -1.84 25.70
N GLY A 243 5.28 -1.54 26.91
CA GLY A 243 6.68 -1.61 27.31
C GLY A 243 7.12 -3.01 27.73
N ARG A 244 8.44 -3.22 27.87
CA ARG A 244 8.99 -4.46 28.44
C ARG A 244 8.76 -4.55 29.94
N THR A 245 8.63 -5.77 30.46
CA THR A 245 8.68 -6.02 31.91
C THR A 245 10.12 -5.91 32.39
N ILE A 246 10.39 -5.17 33.48
CA ILE A 246 11.76 -4.78 33.91
C ILE A 246 12.08 -5.07 35.39
N PHE A 247 11.51 -6.12 35.98
CA PHE A 247 11.81 -6.52 37.36
C PHE A 247 12.79 -7.70 37.41
N ALA A 248 13.81 -7.61 38.27
CA ALA A 248 14.86 -8.62 38.39
C ALA A 248 14.40 -9.85 39.18
N THR A 249 14.79 -11.04 38.73
CA THR A 249 14.54 -12.33 39.42
C THR A 249 15.75 -12.80 40.24
N SER A 250 16.91 -12.17 40.08
CA SER A 250 18.12 -12.48 40.85
C SER A 250 18.94 -11.22 41.17
N LEU A 251 19.81 -11.29 42.20
CA LEU A 251 20.70 -10.18 42.50
C LEU A 251 21.73 -9.93 41.38
N SER A 252 22.06 -10.95 40.58
CA SER A 252 22.93 -10.81 39.41
C SER A 252 22.27 -10.05 38.27
N GLU A 253 21.00 -10.32 37.96
CA GLU A 253 20.21 -9.56 36.96
C GLU A 253 20.02 -8.12 37.41
N ALA A 254 19.75 -7.95 38.71
CA ALA A 254 19.83 -6.67 39.37
C ALA A 254 21.22 -6.03 39.16
N ALA A 255 22.32 -6.57 39.67
CA ALA A 255 23.63 -5.92 39.59
C ALA A 255 24.12 -5.59 38.16
N ALA A 256 23.74 -6.39 37.16
CA ALA A 256 24.13 -6.16 35.77
C ALA A 256 23.42 -4.95 35.13
N GLY A 257 22.25 -4.54 35.63
CA GLY A 257 21.32 -3.61 34.95
C GLY A 257 20.97 -4.00 33.53
N VAL A 258 21.30 -5.23 33.18
CA VAL A 258 20.81 -5.92 32.02
C VAL A 258 19.42 -6.33 32.45
N PHE A 259 18.43 -5.56 32.01
CA PHE A 259 17.05 -6.01 31.87
C PHE A 259 17.05 -7.15 30.83
N GLY A 260 17.68 -8.26 31.20
CA GLY A 260 17.83 -9.47 30.40
C GLY A 260 16.47 -9.98 30.02
N ASP A 261 16.43 -10.73 28.92
CA ASP A 261 15.19 -11.14 28.27
C ASP A 261 14.26 -11.92 29.23
N GLY A 262 13.33 -11.20 29.86
CA GLY A 262 12.27 -11.74 30.72
C GLY A 262 11.44 -10.59 31.30
N TYR A 263 10.16 -10.36 30.96
CA TYR A 263 9.16 -11.17 30.26
C TYR A 263 8.43 -10.37 29.18
N GLY A 264 8.32 -10.99 28.00
CA GLY A 264 7.51 -10.57 26.84
C GLY A 264 8.18 -9.51 25.95
N ILE A 265 8.48 -9.86 24.70
CA ILE A 265 8.59 -8.83 23.65
C ILE A 265 7.19 -8.24 23.51
N PRO A 266 7.00 -6.93 23.67
CA PRO A 266 5.67 -6.34 23.52
C PRO A 266 5.10 -6.71 22.16
N SER A 267 3.86 -7.20 22.11
CA SER A 267 3.24 -7.59 20.85
C SER A 267 3.21 -6.38 19.89
N PRO A 268 3.51 -6.59 18.60
CA PRO A 268 3.37 -5.54 17.62
C PRO A 268 1.91 -5.09 17.56
N VAL A 269 1.73 -3.78 17.40
CA VAL A 269 0.43 -3.18 17.15
C VAL A 269 0.28 -3.00 15.64
N LEU A 270 -0.76 -3.60 15.06
CA LEU A 270 -1.10 -3.44 13.65
C LEU A 270 -2.24 -2.42 13.51
N ILE A 271 -2.07 -1.47 12.60
CA ILE A 271 -3.05 -0.46 12.25
C ILE A 271 -3.25 -0.49 10.74
N THR A 272 -4.45 -0.80 10.28
CA THR A 272 -4.79 -0.75 8.84
C THR A 272 -5.50 0.57 8.54
N LEU A 273 -4.99 1.32 7.57
CA LEU A 273 -5.58 2.57 7.13
C LEU A 273 -6.65 2.31 6.07
N GLU A 274 -7.84 2.85 6.29
CA GLU A 274 -8.99 2.65 5.39
C GLU A 274 -9.25 3.89 4.54
N GLY A 275 -9.20 3.71 3.21
CA GLY A 275 -9.50 4.74 2.23
C GLY A 275 -8.36 5.74 2.00
N ASP A 276 -8.48 6.49 0.91
CA ASP A 276 -7.46 7.44 0.48
C ASP A 276 -7.43 8.69 1.36
N GLY A 277 -6.26 9.32 1.45
CA GLY A 277 -6.07 10.60 2.11
C GLY A 277 -4.86 10.66 3.04
N LYS A 278 -4.71 11.79 3.75
CA LYS A 278 -3.62 12.03 4.69
C LYS A 278 -4.01 11.63 6.11
N TYR A 279 -3.18 10.80 6.72
CA TYR A 279 -3.28 10.31 8.08
C TYR A 279 -2.12 10.87 8.92
N GLN A 280 -2.41 11.30 10.13
CA GLN A 280 -1.41 11.65 11.13
C GLN A 280 -1.40 10.56 12.20
N LEU A 281 -0.25 9.94 12.39
CA LEU A 281 0.04 9.06 13.51
C LEU A 281 0.75 9.87 14.58
N ARG A 282 0.14 9.98 15.75
CA ARG A 282 0.69 10.70 16.91
C ARG A 282 0.98 9.71 18.02
N ILE A 283 2.24 9.55 18.40
CA ILE A 283 2.67 8.64 19.46
C ILE A 283 3.18 9.46 20.64
N ARG A 284 2.74 9.14 21.86
CA ARG A 284 3.16 9.79 23.11
C ARG A 284 3.72 8.77 24.10
N SER A 285 4.80 9.14 24.79
CA SER A 285 5.35 8.34 25.90
C SER A 285 4.68 8.64 27.23
N GLY A 286 4.00 9.78 27.36
CA GLY A 286 3.54 10.26 28.65
C GLY A 286 4.71 10.68 29.55
N LYS A 287 5.77 11.26 28.99
CA LYS A 287 6.86 11.82 29.80
C LYS A 287 6.35 13.05 30.59
N PRO A 288 6.56 13.13 31.91
CA PRO A 288 6.20 14.31 32.71
C PRO A 288 6.80 15.61 32.15
N GLY A 289 6.05 16.70 32.26
CA GLY A 289 6.44 18.04 31.82
C GLY A 289 6.43 18.24 30.30
N THR A 290 6.07 17.21 29.52
CA THR A 290 5.99 17.25 28.06
C THR A 290 4.58 17.04 27.53
N ASP A 291 3.60 17.24 28.40
CA ASP A 291 2.20 17.07 28.06
C ASP A 291 1.73 18.10 27.04
N ASP A 292 1.19 17.62 25.93
CA ASP A 292 0.60 18.43 24.87
C ASP A 292 -0.94 18.52 24.98
N GLY A 293 -1.50 18.06 26.11
CA GLY A 293 -2.94 18.06 26.36
C GLY A 293 -3.70 16.91 25.67
N SER A 294 -2.99 16.06 24.92
CA SER A 294 -3.60 14.92 24.23
C SER A 294 -4.03 13.82 25.20
N ASP A 295 -5.09 13.09 24.81
CA ASP A 295 -5.50 11.88 25.53
C ASP A 295 -4.39 10.82 25.52
N GLU A 296 -3.63 10.72 24.42
CA GLU A 296 -2.48 9.84 24.27
C GLU A 296 -1.44 10.09 25.36
N SER A 297 -1.13 11.36 25.63
CA SER A 297 -0.15 11.77 26.64
C SER A 297 -0.61 11.37 28.04
N ARG A 298 -1.87 11.68 28.40
CA ARG A 298 -2.46 11.28 29.69
C ARG A 298 -2.55 9.76 29.84
N MET A 299 -3.04 9.06 28.82
CA MET A 299 -3.16 7.60 28.83
C MET A 299 -1.80 6.90 28.92
N ALA A 300 -0.78 7.39 28.21
CA ALA A 300 0.57 6.85 28.29
C ALA A 300 1.16 7.06 29.69
N ARG A 301 0.99 8.26 30.28
CA ARG A 301 1.38 8.53 31.68
C ARG A 301 0.71 7.55 32.62
N ALA A 302 -0.61 7.51 32.60
CA ALA A 302 -1.41 6.66 33.46
C ALA A 302 -0.94 5.21 33.33
N ARG A 303 -0.79 4.67 32.11
CA ARG A 303 -0.29 3.29 31.88
C ARG A 303 1.12 3.05 32.40
N ASN A 304 2.00 4.04 32.32
CA ASN A 304 3.34 3.93 32.88
C ASN A 304 3.33 3.88 34.41
N VAL A 305 2.35 4.52 35.06
CA VAL A 305 2.11 4.36 36.51
C VAL A 305 1.39 3.03 36.79
N TYR A 306 0.32 2.67 36.08
CA TYR A 306 -0.40 1.41 36.30
C TYR A 306 0.48 0.17 36.12
N GLY A 307 1.25 0.10 35.04
CA GLY A 307 2.11 -1.05 34.77
C GLY A 307 3.11 -1.27 35.90
N PHE A 308 3.63 -0.16 36.44
CA PHE A 308 4.43 -0.16 37.65
C PHE A 308 3.60 -0.68 38.84
N MET A 309 2.49 -0.03 39.20
CA MET A 309 1.69 -0.33 40.40
C MET A 309 1.00 -1.69 40.41
N ALA A 310 0.39 -2.10 39.30
CA ALA A 310 -0.28 -3.40 39.20
C ALA A 310 0.69 -4.55 39.47
N LYS A 311 1.95 -4.41 39.06
CA LYS A 311 3.01 -5.38 39.41
C LYS A 311 3.34 -5.37 40.89
N ILE A 312 3.42 -4.19 41.51
CA ILE A 312 3.60 -4.05 42.96
C ILE A 312 2.49 -4.79 43.71
N LEU A 313 1.25 -4.47 43.36
CA LEU A 313 0.09 -5.01 44.04
C LEU A 313 0.04 -6.53 43.88
N ASN A 314 0.31 -7.08 42.69
CA ASN A 314 0.40 -8.53 42.47
C ASN A 314 1.44 -9.22 43.38
N GLU A 315 2.61 -8.61 43.61
CA GLU A 315 3.67 -9.19 44.46
C GLU A 315 3.39 -9.04 45.96
N ILE A 316 2.62 -8.02 46.36
CA ILE A 316 2.28 -7.73 47.76
C ILE A 316 1.13 -8.58 48.26
N MET A 317 0.25 -9.01 47.35
CA MET A 317 -0.98 -9.71 47.65
C MET A 317 -0.84 -11.19 47.34
N PRO A 318 -0.38 -11.99 48.31
CA PRO A 318 -0.54 -13.44 48.28
C PRO A 318 -2.01 -13.75 48.59
N LEU A 319 -2.90 -13.38 47.68
CA LEU A 319 -4.31 -13.64 47.83
C LEU A 319 -4.53 -15.13 47.71
N GLY A 320 -5.38 -15.68 48.60
CA GLY A 320 -5.97 -16.98 48.38
C GLY A 320 -6.67 -17.02 47.02
N LYS A 321 -6.84 -18.22 46.46
CA LYS A 321 -7.44 -18.45 45.13
C LYS A 321 -8.75 -17.69 44.92
N ASP A 322 -9.52 -17.47 45.98
CA ASP A 322 -10.85 -16.86 45.96
C ASP A 322 -10.85 -15.33 45.84
N CYS A 323 -9.71 -14.66 46.12
CA CYS A 323 -9.63 -13.20 46.08
C CYS A 323 -8.87 -12.65 44.86
N GLY A 324 -8.26 -13.53 44.06
CA GLY A 324 -7.54 -13.13 42.85
C GLY A 324 -8.42 -12.47 41.78
N GLU A 325 -9.67 -12.90 41.62
CA GLU A 325 -10.59 -12.29 40.64
C GLU A 325 -11.10 -10.92 41.11
N ALA A 326 -11.46 -10.80 42.38
CA ALA A 326 -11.86 -9.54 43.02
C ALA A 326 -10.77 -8.49 42.79
N PHE A 327 -9.54 -8.88 43.08
CA PHE A 327 -8.35 -8.07 42.91
C PHE A 327 -8.11 -7.65 41.46
N ALA A 328 -8.19 -8.60 40.51
CA ALA A 328 -8.00 -8.29 39.09
C ALA A 328 -9.02 -7.27 38.55
N LYS A 329 -10.24 -7.24 39.12
CA LYS A 329 -11.30 -6.29 38.78
C LYS A 329 -11.17 -4.96 39.52
N GLY A 330 -10.84 -4.99 40.81
CA GLY A 330 -10.77 -3.81 41.67
C GLY A 330 -9.55 -2.93 41.38
N VAL A 331 -8.41 -3.53 41.04
CA VAL A 331 -7.15 -2.82 40.79
C VAL A 331 -7.26 -1.77 39.67
N PRO A 332 -7.71 -2.10 38.45
CA PRO A 332 -7.83 -1.10 37.39
C PRO A 332 -8.73 0.08 37.79
N ARG A 333 -9.85 -0.20 38.47
CA ARG A 333 -10.87 0.79 38.87
C ARG A 333 -10.39 1.73 39.96
N LEU A 334 -9.79 1.21 41.03
CA LEU A 334 -9.28 2.06 42.10
C LEU A 334 -8.07 2.87 41.63
N LEU A 335 -7.14 2.21 40.93
CA LEU A 335 -5.96 2.89 40.44
C LEU A 335 -6.30 3.98 39.42
N SER A 336 -7.35 3.84 38.57
CA SER A 336 -7.80 4.98 37.73
C SER A 336 -8.20 6.17 38.55
N THR A 337 -9.04 5.95 39.54
CA THR A 337 -9.57 7.03 40.36
C THR A 337 -8.44 7.79 41.09
N ILE A 338 -7.44 7.07 41.62
CA ILE A 338 -6.32 7.71 42.32
C ILE A 338 -5.35 8.37 41.32
N VAL A 339 -5.03 7.71 40.19
CA VAL A 339 -4.16 8.28 39.15
C VAL A 339 -4.74 9.58 38.59
N ASP A 340 -6.04 9.61 38.29
CA ASP A 340 -6.71 10.81 37.77
C ASP A 340 -6.63 11.97 38.77
N LYS A 341 -6.80 11.69 40.08
CA LYS A 341 -6.63 12.71 41.14
C LYS A 341 -5.19 13.23 41.25
N LYS A 342 -4.19 12.39 40.98
CA LYS A 342 -2.77 12.76 41.05
C LYS A 342 -2.14 13.14 39.71
N GLU A 343 -2.93 13.21 38.63
CA GLU A 343 -2.41 13.41 37.28
C GLU A 343 -1.62 14.74 37.14
N ALA A 344 -2.09 15.81 37.77
CA ALA A 344 -1.36 17.08 37.79
C ALA A 344 0.01 16.97 38.50
N ALA A 345 0.09 16.18 39.57
CA ALA A 345 1.35 15.93 40.30
C ALA A 345 2.28 15.03 39.48
N LEU A 346 1.75 13.98 38.85
CA LEU A 346 2.48 13.09 37.96
C LEU A 346 3.08 13.85 36.77
N ASN A 347 2.31 14.74 36.16
CA ASN A 347 2.78 15.53 35.03
C ASN A 347 3.80 16.61 35.44
N SER A 348 3.69 17.17 36.64
CA SER A 348 4.65 18.18 37.14
C SER A 348 5.91 17.60 37.77
N ALA A 349 6.07 16.27 37.79
CA ALA A 349 7.25 15.61 38.35
C ALA A 349 8.53 16.01 37.60
N GLY A 350 9.39 16.80 38.25
CA GLY A 350 10.64 17.29 37.66
C GLY A 350 11.79 16.27 37.59
N SER A 351 11.60 15.06 38.11
CA SER A 351 12.61 13.99 38.05
C SER A 351 11.99 12.60 38.15
N SER A 352 12.73 11.59 37.68
CA SER A 352 12.36 10.17 37.78
C SER A 352 12.12 9.73 39.23
N ALA A 353 12.85 10.28 40.19
CA ALA A 353 12.69 10.01 41.62
C ALA A 353 11.39 10.59 42.19
N VAL A 354 11.02 11.82 41.80
CA VAL A 354 9.75 12.43 42.21
C VAL A 354 8.57 11.68 41.60
N PHE A 355 8.65 11.32 40.31
CA PHE A 355 7.59 10.57 39.65
C PHE A 355 7.37 9.20 40.31
N ALA A 356 8.46 8.48 40.60
CA ALA A 356 8.39 7.19 41.27
C ALA A 356 7.87 7.31 42.72
N SER A 357 8.19 8.40 43.43
CA SER A 357 7.65 8.68 44.77
C SER A 357 6.13 8.82 44.75
N ILE A 358 5.60 9.59 43.79
CA ILE A 358 4.15 9.73 43.59
C ILE A 358 3.51 8.38 43.26
N ALA A 359 4.13 7.56 42.41
CA ALA A 359 3.61 6.23 42.08
C ALA A 359 3.55 5.29 43.29
N LEU A 360 4.54 5.34 44.20
CA LEU A 360 4.48 4.61 45.47
C LEU A 360 3.41 5.13 46.41
N ASP A 361 3.22 6.46 46.47
CA ASP A 361 2.15 7.07 47.25
C ASP A 361 0.77 6.62 46.75
N ILE A 362 0.54 6.56 45.43
CA ILE A 362 -0.68 6.00 44.84
C ILE A 362 -0.85 4.52 45.25
N THR A 363 0.23 3.74 45.25
CA THR A 363 0.18 2.34 45.66
C THR A 363 -0.18 2.19 47.14
N GLY A 364 0.41 3.01 48.00
CA GLY A 364 0.10 3.05 49.42
C GLY A 364 -1.35 3.46 49.68
N GLU A 365 -1.85 4.46 48.96
CA GLU A 365 -3.25 4.89 49.00
C GLU A 365 -4.20 3.77 48.53
N ALA A 366 -3.85 3.06 47.45
CA ALA A 366 -4.64 1.93 46.96
C ALA A 366 -4.73 0.80 48.00
N LEU A 367 -3.61 0.41 48.61
CA LEU A 367 -3.56 -0.62 49.65
C LEU A 367 -4.25 -0.19 50.95
N THR A 368 -4.25 1.11 51.26
CA THR A 368 -4.96 1.65 52.43
C THR A 368 -6.48 1.57 52.25
N ASN A 369 -6.96 1.56 51.01
CA ASN A 369 -8.36 1.37 50.63
C ASN A 369 -8.62 -0.05 50.10
N ALA A 370 -7.97 -1.06 50.69
CA ALA A 370 -8.03 -2.45 50.22
C ALA A 370 -9.45 -3.05 50.17
N GLU A 371 -10.39 -2.55 50.99
CA GLU A 371 -11.80 -2.92 50.93
C GLU A 371 -12.41 -2.65 49.53
N GLU A 372 -12.04 -1.52 48.91
CA GLU A 372 -12.46 -1.16 47.55
C GLU A 372 -11.71 -1.99 46.47
N LEU A 373 -10.49 -2.45 46.76
CA LEU A 373 -9.73 -3.34 45.87
C LEU A 373 -10.30 -4.75 45.82
N LEU A 374 -10.90 -5.20 46.91
CA LEU A 374 -11.27 -6.59 47.15
C LEU A 374 -12.77 -6.70 47.51
N GLU A 375 -13.63 -5.85 46.95
CA GLU A 375 -15.07 -5.76 47.29
C GLU A 375 -15.81 -7.10 47.24
N SER A 376 -15.38 -8.05 46.41
CA SER A 376 -15.98 -9.38 46.29
C SER A 376 -15.17 -10.51 46.94
N CYS A 377 -14.12 -10.17 47.67
CA CYS A 377 -13.32 -11.12 48.44
C CYS A 377 -13.99 -11.36 49.78
N SER A 378 -14.27 -12.62 50.10
CA SER A 378 -14.76 -13.03 51.44
C SER A 378 -13.64 -13.08 52.49
N GLY A 379 -12.65 -12.19 52.37
CA GLY A 379 -11.49 -12.14 53.25
C GLY A 379 -11.87 -11.63 54.65
N ASP A 380 -11.12 -12.08 55.66
CA ASP A 380 -11.30 -11.63 57.04
C ASP A 380 -10.85 -10.16 57.20
N LEU A 381 -11.38 -9.47 58.22
CA LEU A 381 -11.03 -8.11 58.62
C LEU A 381 -9.51 -7.93 58.80
N ASP A 382 -8.84 -9.01 59.20
CA ASP A 382 -7.39 -9.07 59.42
C ASP A 382 -6.58 -8.83 58.15
N MET A 383 -7.01 -9.39 57.01
CA MET A 383 -6.32 -9.21 55.73
C MET A 383 -6.39 -7.74 55.30
N PHE A 384 -7.56 -7.10 55.43
CA PHE A 384 -7.72 -5.68 55.12
C PHE A 384 -6.86 -4.79 56.01
N THR A 385 -6.81 -5.10 57.32
CA THR A 385 -6.01 -4.38 58.30
C THR A 385 -4.51 -4.54 58.02
N TYR A 386 -4.06 -5.75 57.66
CA TYR A 386 -2.69 -6.01 57.23
C TYR A 386 -2.33 -5.20 55.98
N LEU A 387 -3.17 -5.23 54.94
CA LEU A 387 -2.94 -4.48 53.69
C LEU A 387 -2.86 -2.97 53.94
N LYS A 388 -3.69 -2.45 54.86
CA LYS A 388 -3.64 -1.05 55.29
C LYS A 388 -2.29 -0.70 55.95
N GLY A 389 -1.78 -1.58 56.81
CA GLY A 389 -0.45 -1.39 57.42
C GLY A 389 0.69 -1.46 56.40
N ILE A 390 0.62 -2.37 55.43
CA ILE A 390 1.57 -2.42 54.30
C ILE A 390 1.45 -1.14 53.45
N GLY A 391 0.24 -0.66 53.15
CA GLY A 391 0.02 0.57 52.41
C GLY A 391 0.71 1.78 53.05
N ARG A 392 0.58 1.94 54.37
CA ARG A 392 1.29 2.97 55.14
C ARG A 392 2.80 2.84 55.09
N THR A 393 3.32 1.61 55.04
CA THR A 393 4.74 1.33 54.87
C THR A 393 5.23 1.81 53.50
N PHE A 394 4.46 1.56 52.44
CA PHE A 394 4.76 2.05 51.09
C PHE A 394 4.74 3.57 50.99
N THR A 395 3.75 4.22 51.62
CA THR A 395 3.70 5.67 51.70
C THR A 395 4.97 6.22 52.36
N LEU A 396 5.40 5.69 53.51
CA LEU A 396 6.64 6.11 54.18
C LEU A 396 7.87 5.94 53.26
N ILE A 397 8.01 4.78 52.62
CA ILE A 397 9.13 4.49 51.71
C ILE A 397 9.14 5.47 50.52
N GLY A 398 7.97 5.89 50.02
CA GLY A 398 7.83 6.90 48.97
C GLY A 398 8.47 8.24 49.31
N TYR A 399 8.47 8.65 50.59
CA TYR A 399 9.14 9.88 51.05
C TYR A 399 10.67 9.74 51.15
N ALA A 400 11.22 8.52 51.14
CA ALA A 400 12.65 8.27 51.09
C ALA A 400 13.16 8.38 49.63
N THR A 401 13.17 9.59 49.08
CA THR A 401 13.48 9.85 47.65
C THR A 401 14.82 9.30 47.17
N LYS A 402 15.83 9.31 48.04
CA LYS A 402 17.17 8.76 47.81
C LYS A 402 17.20 7.22 47.80
N PHE A 403 16.26 6.60 48.49
CA PHE A 403 16.02 5.16 48.44
C PHE A 403 15.55 4.73 47.03
N MET A 404 14.73 5.55 46.37
CA MET A 404 14.18 5.27 45.03
C MET A 404 15.28 5.11 43.98
N THR A 405 16.27 6.00 44.04
CA THR A 405 17.45 5.98 43.17
C THR A 405 18.40 4.82 43.45
N GLY A 406 18.47 4.33 44.70
CA GLY A 406 19.36 3.22 45.09
C GLY A 406 18.77 1.84 44.82
N ALA A 407 17.45 1.69 44.93
CA ALA A 407 16.72 0.43 44.74
C ALA A 407 16.34 0.12 43.29
N ASN A 408 16.81 0.89 42.30
CA ASN A 408 16.45 0.72 40.88
C ASN A 408 14.96 0.88 40.55
N ILE A 409 14.15 1.38 41.49
CA ILE A 409 12.76 1.74 41.26
C ILE A 409 12.69 2.86 40.21
N THR A 410 13.74 3.66 40.11
CA THR A 410 13.89 4.68 39.08
C THR A 410 14.23 4.13 37.70
N ALA A 411 14.54 2.85 37.46
CA ALA A 411 14.91 2.43 36.10
C ALA A 411 13.78 2.64 35.08
N HIS A 412 12.58 2.18 35.41
CA HIS A 412 11.35 2.41 34.62
C HIS A 412 11.13 3.89 34.34
N THR A 413 11.21 4.68 35.40
CA THR A 413 10.90 6.11 35.33
C THR A 413 12.06 6.90 34.72
N ASN A 414 13.30 6.43 34.82
CA ASN A 414 14.48 7.02 34.19
C ASN A 414 14.46 6.78 32.68
N ASP A 415 14.08 5.58 32.24
CA ASP A 415 13.81 5.28 30.82
C ASP A 415 12.74 6.22 30.26
N LEU A 416 11.60 6.37 30.95
CA LEU A 416 10.56 7.34 30.57
C LEU A 416 11.07 8.78 30.50
N PHE A 417 11.91 9.22 31.45
CA PHE A 417 12.48 10.57 31.45
C PHE A 417 13.56 10.79 30.39
N GLN A 418 14.19 9.73 29.89
CA GLN A 418 15.11 9.79 28.74
C GLN A 418 14.38 9.64 27.41
N ALA A 419 13.16 9.13 27.42
CA ALA A 419 12.35 8.92 26.24
C ALA A 419 12.06 10.22 25.48
N ARG A 420 11.92 10.06 24.16
CA ARG A 420 11.28 11.07 23.32
C ARG A 420 9.81 11.20 23.75
N SER A 421 9.36 12.42 24.01
CA SER A 421 8.00 12.71 24.48
C SER A 421 6.94 12.46 23.41
N SER A 422 7.22 12.87 22.17
CA SER A 422 6.32 12.78 21.04
C SER A 422 7.01 12.29 19.77
N ILE A 423 6.35 11.37 19.06
CA ILE A 423 6.73 10.90 17.73
C ILE A 423 5.52 11.10 16.82
N ASP A 424 5.56 12.16 16.02
CA ASP A 424 4.53 12.49 15.05
C ASP A 424 5.00 12.13 13.64
N THR A 425 4.19 11.34 12.94
CA THR A 425 4.46 10.91 11.57
C THR A 425 3.20 11.11 10.73
N CYS A 426 3.36 11.51 9.48
CA CYS A 426 2.26 11.67 8.54
C CYS A 426 2.40 10.67 7.40
N PHE A 427 1.29 10.01 7.06
CA PHE A 427 1.17 9.06 5.96
C PHE A 427 0.12 9.52 4.97
N GLN A 428 0.33 9.25 3.69
CA GLN A 428 -0.64 9.46 2.62
C GLN A 428 -0.99 8.12 1.99
N VAL A 429 -2.27 7.77 1.99
CA VAL A 429 -2.79 6.55 1.37
C VAL A 429 -3.39 6.90 0.01
N LYS A 430 -3.00 6.15 -1.02
CA LYS A 430 -3.56 6.20 -2.38
C LYS A 430 -3.76 4.77 -2.89
N GLY A 431 -5.01 4.35 -3.05
CA GLY A 431 -5.37 2.98 -3.36
C GLY A 431 -4.86 2.00 -2.29
N LEU A 432 -4.01 1.05 -2.70
CA LEU A 432 -3.42 0.05 -1.79
C LEU A 432 -2.00 0.41 -1.30
N LYS A 433 -1.50 1.59 -1.65
CA LYS A 433 -0.14 2.04 -1.30
C LYS A 433 -0.18 3.18 -0.28
N MET A 434 0.85 3.23 0.56
CA MET A 434 1.06 4.25 1.60
C MET A 434 2.45 4.88 1.48
N TYR A 435 2.51 6.19 1.64
CA TYR A 435 3.71 7.01 1.51
C TYR A 435 3.86 7.92 2.73
N LYS A 436 5.06 8.46 2.98
CA LYS A 436 5.22 9.51 4.00
C LYS A 436 4.78 10.85 3.42
N CYS A 437 4.02 11.65 4.17
CA CYS A 437 3.59 12.96 3.68
C CYS A 437 4.80 13.87 3.38
N GLY A 438 4.74 14.61 2.27
CA GLY A 438 5.81 15.50 1.82
C GLY A 438 6.89 14.81 1.00
N GLU A 439 6.83 13.48 0.84
CA GLU A 439 7.40 12.84 -0.34
C GLU A 439 6.49 13.20 -1.53
N ASP A 440 6.69 14.41 -2.08
CA ASP A 440 5.93 14.90 -3.24
C ASP A 440 6.19 13.96 -4.43
N LEU A 441 5.15 13.27 -4.89
CA LEU A 441 5.20 12.41 -6.08
C LEU A 441 5.03 13.23 -7.38
N ASN A 442 5.66 14.42 -7.42
CA ASN A 442 5.81 15.21 -8.63
C ASN A 442 6.88 14.57 -9.51
N TYR A 443 6.48 13.51 -10.21
CA TYR A 443 7.37 12.73 -11.03
C TYR A 443 7.73 13.45 -12.33
N LEU A 444 9.02 13.52 -12.62
CA LEU A 444 9.56 13.77 -13.94
C LEU A 444 9.81 12.43 -14.60
N ILE A 445 9.42 12.30 -15.87
CA ILE A 445 9.69 11.13 -16.70
C ILE A 445 10.56 11.54 -17.88
N GLN A 446 11.61 10.78 -18.14
CA GLN A 446 12.57 11.04 -19.22
C GLN A 446 12.88 9.75 -19.97
N ILE A 447 13.07 9.85 -21.29
CA ILE A 447 13.54 8.73 -22.11
C ILE A 447 15.02 8.46 -21.81
N VAL A 448 15.36 7.20 -21.56
CA VAL A 448 16.75 6.74 -21.39
C VAL A 448 17.25 6.06 -22.67
N SER A 449 16.45 5.17 -23.25
CA SER A 449 16.83 4.44 -24.47
C SER A 449 15.62 3.87 -25.21
N GLY A 450 15.83 3.44 -26.46
CA GLY A 450 14.82 2.75 -27.27
C GLY A 450 13.93 3.66 -28.13
N ASN A 451 14.22 4.97 -28.20
CA ASN A 451 13.52 5.88 -29.11
C ASN A 451 14.11 5.84 -30.53
N THR A 452 13.32 6.29 -31.51
CA THR A 452 13.67 6.45 -32.94
C THR A 452 14.27 5.21 -33.60
N GLN A 453 13.83 4.01 -33.18
CA GLN A 453 14.32 2.74 -33.70
C GLN A 453 13.77 2.44 -35.10
N LYS A 454 14.44 1.54 -35.83
CA LYS A 454 13.92 0.92 -37.05
C LYS A 454 13.75 -0.58 -36.83
N GLY A 455 12.65 -1.14 -37.31
CA GLY A 455 12.38 -2.57 -37.26
C GLY A 455 11.46 -3.01 -38.38
N GLU A 456 11.47 -4.28 -38.72
CA GLU A 456 10.55 -4.81 -39.74
C GLU A 456 9.11 -4.82 -39.22
N PHE A 457 8.12 -4.66 -40.10
CA PHE A 457 6.71 -4.82 -39.75
C PHE A 457 6.46 -6.16 -39.03
N GLY A 458 5.69 -6.14 -37.94
CA GLY A 458 5.36 -7.33 -37.16
C GLY A 458 6.50 -7.89 -36.29
N LYS A 459 7.68 -7.25 -36.24
CA LYS A 459 8.84 -7.72 -35.46
C LYS A 459 9.08 -6.90 -34.21
N SER A 460 9.68 -7.56 -33.21
CA SER A 460 10.12 -6.93 -31.97
C SER A 460 11.36 -6.08 -32.21
N LEU A 461 11.37 -4.86 -31.67
CA LEU A 461 12.53 -3.99 -31.67
C LEU A 461 13.67 -4.60 -30.85
N ILE A 462 14.90 -4.36 -31.30
CA ILE A 462 16.10 -4.92 -30.66
C ILE A 462 16.34 -4.30 -29.28
N SER A 463 16.10 -3.00 -29.14
CA SER A 463 16.23 -2.29 -27.85
C SER A 463 14.86 -2.10 -27.20
N SER A 464 14.78 -2.40 -25.90
CA SER A 464 13.61 -2.06 -25.08
C SER A 464 13.43 -0.54 -24.98
N LEU A 465 12.18 -0.11 -24.80
CA LEU A 465 11.86 1.26 -24.43
C LEU A 465 12.16 1.42 -22.94
N VAL A 466 12.99 2.39 -22.57
CA VAL A 466 13.40 2.61 -21.19
C VAL A 466 13.15 4.05 -20.81
N VAL A 467 12.48 4.26 -19.68
CA VAL A 467 12.28 5.57 -19.07
C VAL A 467 12.91 5.63 -17.68
N LYS A 468 13.29 6.83 -17.26
CA LYS A 468 13.72 7.15 -15.89
C LYS A 468 12.69 8.04 -15.23
N VAL A 469 12.34 7.71 -13.99
CA VAL A 469 11.42 8.49 -13.16
C VAL A 469 12.18 9.10 -11.99
N THR A 470 12.08 10.42 -11.83
CA THR A 470 12.69 11.16 -10.70
C THR A 470 11.66 12.10 -10.07
N ASP A 471 11.92 12.60 -8.87
CA ASP A 471 11.23 13.79 -8.38
C ASP A 471 11.80 15.09 -9.00
N LYS A 472 11.21 16.24 -8.65
CA LYS A 472 11.69 17.58 -9.03
C LYS A 472 13.10 17.90 -8.51
N ALA A 473 13.56 17.24 -7.45
CA ALA A 473 14.89 17.40 -6.89
C ALA A 473 15.94 16.50 -7.57
N GLY A 474 15.53 15.66 -8.54
CA GLY A 474 16.39 14.74 -9.27
C GLY A 474 16.65 13.42 -8.56
N LYS A 475 15.99 13.14 -7.42
CA LYS A 475 16.08 11.85 -6.73
C LYS A 475 15.32 10.81 -7.53
N VAL A 476 15.92 9.64 -7.72
CA VAL A 476 15.28 8.51 -8.41
C VAL A 476 14.11 7.97 -7.59
N ILE A 477 13.03 7.60 -8.28
CA ILE A 477 11.84 7.02 -7.66
C ILE A 477 11.79 5.54 -7.98
N GLU A 478 11.98 4.70 -6.97
CA GLU A 478 11.80 3.26 -7.05
C GLU A 478 10.31 2.90 -6.91
N LYS A 479 9.84 1.85 -7.61
CA LYS A 479 8.46 1.34 -7.56
C LYS A 479 7.37 2.31 -8.04
N ALA A 480 7.73 3.29 -8.87
CA ALA A 480 6.77 4.11 -9.59
C ALA A 480 6.07 3.28 -10.68
N ASP A 481 4.75 3.38 -10.79
CA ASP A 481 3.97 2.69 -11.82
C ASP A 481 4.03 3.47 -13.14
N VAL A 482 4.58 2.85 -14.19
CA VAL A 482 4.64 3.38 -15.56
C VAL A 482 3.61 2.66 -16.42
N THR A 483 2.73 3.41 -17.07
CA THR A 483 1.76 2.88 -18.04
C THR A 483 2.27 3.13 -19.46
N TRP A 484 2.15 2.12 -20.32
CA TRP A 484 2.60 2.17 -21.71
C TRP A 484 1.41 2.03 -22.64
N THR A 485 1.25 2.98 -23.56
CA THR A 485 0.10 3.04 -24.48
C THR A 485 0.60 3.11 -25.90
N ILE A 486 0.17 2.17 -26.76
CA ILE A 486 0.40 2.25 -28.20
C ILE A 486 -0.53 3.32 -28.77
N ASN A 487 0.02 4.40 -29.33
CA ASN A 487 -0.76 5.47 -29.93
C ASN A 487 -1.06 5.20 -31.41
N THR A 488 -0.08 4.65 -32.14
CA THR A 488 -0.20 4.37 -33.58
C THR A 488 0.55 3.10 -33.95
N GLY A 489 0.11 2.41 -35.02
CA GLY A 489 0.81 1.27 -35.62
C GLY A 489 0.22 -0.12 -35.34
N GLU A 490 -0.65 -0.27 -34.33
CA GLU A 490 -1.31 -1.54 -33.93
C GLU A 490 -0.33 -2.68 -33.57
N GLY A 491 0.82 -2.32 -32.99
CA GLY A 491 1.78 -3.29 -32.46
C GLY A 491 1.35 -3.94 -31.15
N SER A 492 2.31 -4.53 -30.43
CA SER A 492 2.10 -5.06 -29.08
C SER A 492 3.27 -4.74 -28.15
N LEU A 493 2.97 -4.64 -26.85
CA LEU A 493 3.95 -4.40 -25.79
C LEU A 493 4.08 -5.66 -24.93
N SER A 494 5.26 -5.94 -24.39
CA SER A 494 5.44 -7.09 -23.49
C SER A 494 4.64 -6.99 -22.19
N ALA A 495 4.28 -5.77 -21.79
CA ALA A 495 3.35 -5.46 -20.71
C ALA A 495 2.78 -4.05 -20.89
N GLU A 496 1.52 -3.83 -20.52
CA GLU A 496 0.89 -2.49 -20.53
C GLU A 496 1.35 -1.62 -19.33
N LYS A 497 1.92 -2.26 -18.30
CA LYS A 497 2.42 -1.59 -17.09
C LYS A 497 3.76 -2.19 -16.66
N SER A 498 4.65 -1.34 -16.14
CA SER A 498 5.91 -1.74 -15.51
C SER A 498 6.19 -0.87 -14.29
N VAL A 499 7.07 -1.33 -13.38
CA VAL A 499 7.50 -0.55 -12.21
C VAL A 499 8.97 -0.17 -12.32
N THR A 500 9.34 0.98 -11.77
CA THR A 500 10.75 1.39 -11.73
C THR A 500 11.59 0.58 -10.74
N ASN A 501 12.83 0.27 -11.12
CA ASN A 501 13.82 -0.39 -10.26
C ASN A 501 14.53 0.60 -9.31
N ALA A 502 15.53 0.13 -8.55
CA ALA A 502 16.29 0.93 -7.58
C ALA A 502 17.03 2.14 -8.19
N GLN A 503 17.26 2.12 -9.51
CA GLN A 503 17.85 3.23 -10.27
C GLN A 503 16.78 4.17 -10.87
N GLY A 504 15.50 3.94 -10.58
CA GLY A 504 14.38 4.69 -11.13
C GLY A 504 14.03 4.34 -12.58
N LEU A 505 14.47 3.18 -13.08
CA LEU A 505 14.30 2.78 -14.48
C LEU A 505 13.15 1.79 -14.66
N ALA A 506 12.31 2.02 -15.66
CA ALA A 506 11.24 1.12 -16.09
C ALA A 506 11.41 0.80 -17.58
N GLU A 507 11.12 -0.44 -17.98
CA GLU A 507 11.33 -0.92 -19.34
C GLU A 507 10.18 -1.77 -19.90
N VAL A 508 10.00 -1.73 -21.22
CA VAL A 508 9.07 -2.60 -21.97
C VAL A 508 9.66 -2.96 -23.33
N LYS A 509 9.39 -4.17 -23.83
CA LYS A 509 9.70 -4.54 -25.21
C LYS A 509 8.52 -4.19 -26.12
N TRP A 510 8.83 -3.61 -27.28
CA TRP A 510 7.83 -3.21 -28.27
C TRP A 510 7.96 -4.02 -29.56
N THR A 511 6.84 -4.58 -30.01
CA THR A 511 6.68 -5.22 -31.31
C THR A 511 5.91 -4.29 -32.23
N LEU A 512 6.51 -3.94 -33.37
CA LEU A 512 5.89 -3.05 -34.35
C LEU A 512 4.69 -3.76 -35.00
N GLY A 513 3.59 -3.03 -35.19
CA GLY A 513 2.46 -3.55 -35.96
C GLY A 513 2.68 -3.40 -37.47
N THR A 514 1.65 -3.68 -38.27
CA THR A 514 1.75 -3.84 -39.73
C THR A 514 0.99 -2.76 -40.52
N LYS A 515 0.62 -1.62 -39.93
CA LYS A 515 -0.24 -0.64 -40.62
C LYS A 515 0.39 0.71 -40.90
N ALA A 516 1.37 1.14 -40.10
CA ALA A 516 1.97 2.46 -40.22
C ALA A 516 3.50 2.36 -40.25
N ALA A 517 4.11 3.10 -41.18
CA ALA A 517 5.56 3.20 -41.29
C ALA A 517 6.15 3.91 -40.07
N THR A 518 5.52 4.97 -39.54
CA THR A 518 5.91 5.56 -38.25
C THR A 518 4.89 5.17 -37.20
N GLN A 519 5.36 4.53 -36.13
CA GLN A 519 4.56 4.06 -35.01
C GLN A 519 4.96 4.81 -33.74
N GLN A 520 4.06 4.89 -32.77
CA GLN A 520 4.29 5.62 -31.52
C GLN A 520 3.77 4.86 -30.31
N VAL A 521 4.54 4.93 -29.22
CA VAL A 521 4.18 4.45 -27.88
C VAL A 521 4.43 5.57 -26.89
N THR A 522 3.45 5.86 -26.04
CA THR A 522 3.57 6.81 -24.94
C THR A 522 3.82 6.07 -23.64
N ALA A 523 4.83 6.49 -22.89
CA ALA A 523 5.01 6.13 -21.49
C ALA A 523 4.45 7.26 -20.63
N SER A 524 3.61 6.92 -19.66
CA SER A 524 3.05 7.86 -18.70
C SER A 524 3.31 7.42 -17.26
N VAL A 525 3.50 8.40 -16.40
CA VAL A 525 3.46 8.25 -14.95
C VAL A 525 2.32 9.11 -14.42
N ASN A 526 1.51 8.53 -13.54
CA ASN A 526 0.40 9.25 -12.94
C ASN A 526 0.87 10.01 -11.70
N GLU A 527 0.55 11.31 -11.62
CA GLU A 527 -0.12 11.86 -10.44
C GLU A 527 -0.95 13.13 -10.74
N ASP A 528 -1.88 13.40 -9.82
CA ASP A 528 -3.00 14.35 -9.82
C ASP A 528 -2.81 15.62 -10.68
N GLU A 529 -3.80 15.84 -11.56
CA GLU A 529 -4.03 16.99 -12.45
C GLU A 529 -3.13 17.11 -13.69
N GLU A 530 -1.92 16.52 -13.71
CA GLU A 530 -1.03 16.61 -14.88
C GLU A 530 -0.29 15.30 -15.19
N ILE A 531 -0.84 14.51 -16.12
CA ILE A 531 -0.19 13.30 -16.63
C ILE A 531 1.12 13.71 -17.34
N LYS A 532 2.27 13.32 -16.76
CA LYS A 532 3.56 13.49 -17.42
C LYS A 532 3.78 12.32 -18.37
N THR A 533 4.10 12.66 -19.61
CA THR A 533 4.24 11.69 -20.70
C THR A 533 5.54 11.90 -21.45
N VAL A 534 6.08 10.82 -21.99
CA VAL A 534 7.10 10.85 -23.05
C VAL A 534 6.68 9.91 -24.16
N ALA A 535 6.89 10.35 -25.40
CA ALA A 535 6.53 9.57 -26.59
C ALA A 535 7.79 8.95 -27.21
N PHE A 536 7.74 7.65 -27.43
CA PHE A 536 8.67 6.90 -28.25
C PHE A 536 8.12 6.82 -29.68
N SER A 537 9.00 6.93 -30.66
CA SER A 537 8.72 6.65 -32.06
C SER A 537 9.59 5.53 -32.58
N ALA A 538 9.07 4.78 -33.54
CA ALA A 538 9.84 3.82 -34.31
C ALA A 538 9.35 3.79 -35.76
N THR A 539 10.27 3.52 -36.69
CA THR A 539 9.95 3.35 -38.10
C THR A 539 9.89 1.86 -38.44
N ALA A 540 8.70 1.38 -38.74
CA ALA A 540 8.48 0.08 -39.34
C ALA A 540 8.87 0.11 -40.83
N ILE A 541 9.71 -0.85 -41.23
CA ILE A 541 10.16 -1.02 -42.61
C ILE A 541 9.65 -2.35 -43.20
N PRO A 542 9.45 -2.42 -44.53
CA PRO A 542 9.10 -3.67 -45.21
C PRO A 542 10.11 -4.78 -44.90
N GLY A 543 9.60 -6.01 -44.77
CA GLY A 543 10.42 -7.20 -44.58
C GLY A 543 11.11 -7.66 -45.86
N ILE A 544 11.61 -8.91 -45.85
CA ILE A 544 12.14 -9.53 -47.08
C ILE A 544 11.05 -9.63 -48.16
N PRO A 545 11.39 -9.46 -49.45
CA PRO A 545 10.43 -9.62 -50.53
C PRO A 545 10.00 -11.09 -50.62
N THR A 546 8.69 -11.34 -50.60
CA THR A 546 8.13 -12.70 -50.63
C THR A 546 7.19 -12.94 -51.79
N LYS A 547 6.59 -11.89 -52.37
CA LYS A 547 5.67 -11.99 -53.52
C LYS A 547 6.03 -10.98 -54.61
N VAL A 548 5.91 -11.40 -55.87
CA VAL A 548 5.95 -10.51 -57.04
C VAL A 548 4.76 -10.76 -57.96
N GLU A 549 4.15 -9.70 -58.48
CA GLU A 549 3.01 -9.78 -59.40
C GLU A 549 3.08 -8.74 -60.53
N ILE A 550 2.37 -9.01 -61.64
CA ILE A 550 2.22 -8.06 -62.75
C ILE A 550 1.16 -7.02 -62.39
N VAL A 551 1.51 -5.74 -62.50
CA VAL A 551 0.58 -4.62 -62.33
C VAL A 551 -0.03 -4.21 -63.67
N SER A 552 0.78 -4.10 -64.73
CA SER A 552 0.32 -3.69 -66.06
C SER A 552 1.30 -4.06 -67.17
N GLY A 553 0.86 -3.94 -68.43
CA GLY A 553 1.71 -4.07 -69.61
C GLY A 553 1.82 -5.48 -70.22
N ASN A 554 1.06 -6.46 -69.73
CA ASN A 554 1.03 -7.80 -70.32
C ASN A 554 0.04 -7.91 -71.50
N ASN A 555 0.27 -8.85 -72.41
CA ASN A 555 -0.58 -9.19 -73.56
C ASN A 555 -0.83 -8.02 -74.53
N GLN A 556 0.17 -7.18 -74.77
CA GLN A 556 0.07 -6.04 -75.68
C GLN A 556 0.40 -6.41 -77.13
N ALA A 557 0.12 -5.49 -78.05
CA ALA A 557 0.54 -5.60 -79.44
C ALA A 557 1.15 -4.29 -79.94
N ALA A 558 2.16 -4.40 -80.82
CA ALA A 558 2.73 -3.29 -81.56
C ALA A 558 3.27 -3.78 -82.91
N ALA A 559 3.51 -2.85 -83.84
CA ALA A 559 4.20 -3.18 -85.08
C ALA A 559 5.64 -3.65 -84.79
N ALA A 560 6.19 -4.47 -85.70
CA ALA A 560 7.57 -4.94 -85.61
C ALA A 560 8.56 -3.77 -85.42
N GLY A 561 9.50 -3.90 -84.48
CA GLY A 561 10.48 -2.85 -84.17
C GLY A 561 9.93 -1.62 -83.45
N LYS A 562 8.67 -1.61 -82.99
CA LYS A 562 8.07 -0.50 -82.23
C LYS A 562 7.96 -0.82 -80.74
N ALA A 563 7.98 0.23 -79.92
CA ALA A 563 7.73 0.14 -78.48
C ALA A 563 6.26 -0.19 -78.20
N LEU A 564 6.02 -0.96 -77.14
CA LEU A 564 4.68 -1.14 -76.59
C LEU A 564 4.15 0.18 -76.01
N SER A 565 2.85 0.40 -76.16
CA SER A 565 2.19 1.64 -75.70
C SER A 565 2.20 1.78 -74.18
N ASN A 566 2.04 0.68 -73.43
CA ASN A 566 2.16 0.68 -71.98
C ASN A 566 3.48 0.03 -71.54
N PRO A 567 4.17 0.55 -70.52
CA PRO A 567 5.33 -0.13 -69.94
C PRO A 567 4.91 -1.45 -69.27
N LEU A 568 5.84 -2.40 -69.20
CA LEU A 568 5.72 -3.58 -68.35
C LEU A 568 5.93 -3.12 -66.91
N VAL A 569 5.00 -3.42 -66.00
CA VAL A 569 5.11 -3.00 -64.60
C VAL A 569 4.87 -4.19 -63.69
N ILE A 570 5.79 -4.42 -62.75
CA ILE A 570 5.65 -5.40 -61.67
C ILE A 570 5.58 -4.70 -60.31
N LYS A 571 5.03 -5.40 -59.31
CA LYS A 571 5.07 -4.99 -57.90
C LYS A 571 5.62 -6.10 -57.04
N VAL A 572 6.55 -5.76 -56.16
CA VAL A 572 7.16 -6.65 -55.17
C VAL A 572 6.64 -6.27 -53.78
N THR A 573 6.14 -7.26 -53.05
CA THR A 573 5.64 -7.09 -51.69
C THR A 573 6.25 -8.09 -50.70
N ASP A 574 6.24 -7.72 -49.42
CA ASP A 574 6.58 -8.62 -48.31
C ASP A 574 5.39 -9.52 -47.93
N GLN A 575 5.59 -10.35 -46.90
CA GLN A 575 4.59 -11.33 -46.44
C GLN A 575 3.30 -10.69 -45.90
N TYR A 576 3.34 -9.39 -45.58
CA TYR A 576 2.20 -8.62 -45.08
C TYR A 576 1.56 -7.76 -46.18
N GLY A 577 2.06 -7.83 -47.41
CA GLY A 577 1.56 -7.07 -48.55
C GLY A 577 2.14 -5.65 -48.66
N HIS A 578 3.14 -5.30 -47.85
CA HIS A 578 3.79 -3.99 -47.97
C HIS A 578 4.71 -3.95 -49.18
N PRO A 579 4.73 -2.83 -49.93
CA PRO A 579 5.68 -2.66 -51.02
C PRO A 579 7.12 -2.71 -50.51
N VAL A 580 7.98 -3.46 -51.21
CA VAL A 580 9.40 -3.57 -50.83
C VAL A 580 10.24 -2.77 -51.82
N PRO A 581 10.84 -1.62 -51.40
CA PRO A 581 11.71 -0.83 -52.26
C PRO A 581 13.10 -1.45 -52.38
N LYS A 582 13.83 -1.05 -53.43
CA LYS A 582 15.23 -1.40 -53.68
C LYS A 582 15.47 -2.92 -53.82
N VAL A 583 14.47 -3.66 -54.27
CA VAL A 583 14.61 -5.07 -54.64
C VAL A 583 15.15 -5.15 -56.06
N GLU A 584 16.16 -5.99 -56.28
CA GLU A 584 16.77 -6.20 -57.60
C GLU A 584 15.81 -6.93 -58.55
N VAL A 585 15.66 -6.37 -59.75
CA VAL A 585 14.79 -6.88 -60.82
C VAL A 585 15.61 -7.09 -62.08
N ASP A 586 15.59 -8.32 -62.58
CA ASP A 586 16.29 -8.71 -63.81
C ASP A 586 15.29 -8.99 -64.94
N TRP A 587 15.35 -8.16 -65.98
CA TRP A 587 14.47 -8.21 -67.16
C TRP A 587 15.17 -8.94 -68.30
N GLN A 588 14.59 -10.05 -68.75
CA GLN A 588 15.21 -10.94 -69.73
C GLN A 588 14.30 -11.17 -70.93
N ILE A 589 14.71 -10.71 -72.12
CA ILE A 589 14.01 -11.04 -73.37
C ILE A 589 14.27 -12.52 -73.68
N LYS A 590 13.22 -13.33 -73.74
CA LYS A 590 13.31 -14.79 -73.93
C LYS A 590 13.08 -15.22 -75.37
N SER A 591 12.17 -14.56 -76.08
CA SER A 591 11.87 -14.88 -77.48
C SER A 591 11.45 -13.63 -78.26
N GLY A 592 11.62 -13.67 -79.59
CA GLY A 592 11.12 -12.65 -80.50
C GLY A 592 12.11 -11.54 -80.90
N GLY A 593 13.24 -11.39 -80.19
CA GLY A 593 14.40 -10.60 -80.65
C GLY A 593 14.30 -9.07 -80.53
N GLY A 594 13.67 -8.55 -79.47
CA GLY A 594 13.51 -7.11 -79.20
C GLY A 594 14.59 -6.48 -78.30
N SER A 595 14.31 -5.28 -77.76
CA SER A 595 15.19 -4.57 -76.80
C SER A 595 14.39 -3.74 -75.79
N PHE A 596 15.02 -3.36 -74.66
CA PHE A 596 14.42 -2.39 -73.73
C PHE A 596 14.94 -0.99 -74.03
N MET A 597 14.03 -0.03 -74.19
CA MET A 597 14.39 1.38 -74.23
C MET A 597 14.86 1.87 -72.86
N TYR A 598 14.19 1.40 -71.80
CA TYR A 598 14.56 1.61 -70.40
C TYR A 598 14.06 0.43 -69.56
N SER A 599 14.79 0.08 -68.51
CA SER A 599 14.36 -0.93 -67.52
C SER A 599 14.92 -0.60 -66.13
N ASN A 600 14.05 -0.59 -65.12
CA ASN A 600 14.46 -0.42 -63.73
C ASN A 600 15.10 -1.70 -63.21
N ARG A 601 16.33 -1.60 -62.70
CA ARG A 601 16.99 -2.71 -61.98
C ARG A 601 16.59 -2.81 -60.51
N LEU A 602 15.92 -1.79 -59.96
CA LEU A 602 15.50 -1.72 -58.57
C LEU A 602 14.04 -1.27 -58.47
N THR A 603 13.28 -1.82 -57.53
CA THR A 603 11.94 -1.31 -57.19
C THR A 603 12.00 0.06 -56.52
N GLY A 604 11.03 0.93 -56.81
CA GLY A 604 10.84 2.23 -56.14
C GLY A 604 10.16 2.12 -54.77
N GLU A 605 9.87 3.25 -54.12
CA GLU A 605 9.24 3.31 -52.78
C GLU A 605 7.89 2.57 -52.71
N GLU A 606 7.13 2.55 -53.81
CA GLU A 606 5.87 1.79 -53.94
C GLU A 606 6.07 0.30 -54.30
N GLY A 607 7.31 -0.19 -54.24
CA GLY A 607 7.66 -1.58 -54.54
C GLY A 607 7.53 -1.93 -56.02
N THR A 608 7.41 -0.95 -56.90
CA THR A 608 7.21 -1.16 -58.34
C THR A 608 8.49 -1.00 -59.14
N ALA A 609 8.61 -1.78 -60.23
CA ALA A 609 9.66 -1.62 -61.24
C ALA A 609 9.02 -1.71 -62.62
N SER A 610 9.54 -0.93 -63.59
CA SER A 610 9.00 -0.90 -64.94
C SER A 610 10.07 -1.08 -66.03
N ALA A 611 9.62 -1.51 -67.21
CA ALA A 611 10.43 -1.57 -68.42
C ALA A 611 9.62 -1.19 -69.66
N ASN A 612 10.21 -0.39 -70.55
CA ASN A 612 9.63 -0.06 -71.85
C ASN A 612 10.22 -0.96 -72.91
N TRP A 613 9.39 -1.85 -73.46
CA TRP A 613 9.84 -2.92 -74.34
C TRP A 613 9.55 -2.59 -75.81
N ILE A 614 10.59 -2.71 -76.65
CA ILE A 614 10.53 -2.64 -78.12
C ILE A 614 10.47 -4.06 -78.66
N LEU A 615 9.42 -4.36 -79.44
CA LEU A 615 9.23 -5.69 -80.01
C LEU A 615 10.26 -5.98 -81.11
N GLY A 616 10.64 -7.24 -81.26
CA GLY A 616 11.49 -7.66 -82.37
C GLY A 616 10.73 -7.77 -83.70
N GLN A 617 11.34 -8.47 -84.68
CA GLN A 617 10.88 -8.45 -86.08
C GLN A 617 9.81 -9.50 -86.41
N SER A 618 9.77 -10.64 -85.71
CA SER A 618 8.82 -11.73 -86.00
C SER A 618 8.65 -12.69 -84.83
N GLY A 619 7.59 -13.49 -84.84
CA GLY A 619 7.35 -14.59 -83.89
C GLY A 619 6.83 -14.16 -82.52
N THR A 620 6.60 -15.13 -81.63
CA THR A 620 6.12 -14.90 -80.27
C THR A 620 7.12 -14.05 -79.48
N GLN A 621 6.68 -12.92 -78.96
CA GLN A 621 7.50 -12.02 -78.16
C GLN A 621 7.27 -12.35 -76.68
N THR A 622 8.34 -12.69 -75.93
CA THR A 622 8.24 -12.92 -74.48
C THR A 622 9.40 -12.29 -73.70
N VAL A 623 9.07 -11.74 -72.53
CA VAL A 623 10.01 -11.23 -71.52
C VAL A 623 9.75 -11.94 -70.20
N ASP A 624 10.81 -12.48 -69.59
CA ASP A 624 10.77 -12.96 -68.21
C ASP A 624 11.33 -11.91 -67.27
N VAL A 625 10.72 -11.80 -66.09
CA VAL A 625 11.17 -10.92 -65.02
C VAL A 625 11.51 -11.77 -63.81
N VAL A 626 12.79 -11.79 -63.47
CA VAL A 626 13.32 -12.52 -62.33
C VAL A 626 13.50 -11.55 -61.17
N VAL A 627 12.88 -11.88 -60.04
CA VAL A 627 13.08 -11.18 -58.76
C VAL A 627 13.60 -12.19 -57.76
N LYS A 628 14.72 -11.86 -57.13
CA LYS A 628 15.34 -12.68 -56.08
C LYS A 628 15.34 -11.94 -54.76
N ASN A 629 15.26 -12.70 -53.66
CA ASN A 629 15.50 -12.16 -52.33
C ASN A 629 17.01 -12.06 -52.04
N LYS A 630 17.39 -11.55 -50.87
CA LYS A 630 18.80 -11.37 -50.47
C LYS A 630 19.60 -12.69 -50.39
N ASP A 631 18.93 -13.83 -50.30
CA ASP A 631 19.53 -15.17 -50.28
C ASP A 631 19.62 -15.79 -51.68
N ALA A 632 19.42 -14.99 -52.74
CA ALA A 632 19.40 -15.39 -54.14
C ALA A 632 18.29 -16.39 -54.54
N ASN A 633 17.30 -16.61 -53.66
CA ASN A 633 16.12 -17.43 -53.95
C ASN A 633 15.08 -16.63 -54.75
N TYR A 634 14.35 -17.30 -55.65
CA TYR A 634 13.25 -16.68 -56.38
C TYR A 634 12.14 -16.24 -55.42
N VAL A 635 11.70 -15.00 -55.55
CA VAL A 635 10.50 -14.49 -54.86
C VAL A 635 9.27 -15.20 -55.43
N ALA A 636 8.28 -15.54 -54.60
CA ALA A 636 7.11 -16.30 -55.05
C ALA A 636 6.37 -15.52 -56.17
N GLY A 637 6.15 -16.20 -57.30
CA GLY A 637 5.61 -15.60 -58.53
C GLY A 637 6.67 -15.32 -59.60
N ALA A 638 7.97 -15.32 -59.27
CA ALA A 638 9.05 -15.21 -60.25
C ALA A 638 9.43 -16.59 -60.86
N PRO A 639 9.84 -16.65 -62.14
CA PRO A 639 9.81 -15.55 -63.10
C PRO A 639 8.38 -15.20 -63.54
N LEU A 640 8.08 -13.91 -63.60
CA LEU A 640 6.86 -13.42 -64.26
C LEU A 640 7.09 -13.35 -65.76
N ARG A 641 6.12 -13.80 -66.57
CA ARG A 641 6.20 -13.75 -68.03
C ARG A 641 5.26 -12.69 -68.60
N PHE A 642 5.84 -11.78 -69.37
CA PHE A 642 5.12 -10.85 -70.23
C PHE A 642 5.11 -11.39 -71.66
N GLU A 643 3.93 -11.37 -72.29
CA GLU A 643 3.73 -11.74 -73.67
C GLU A 643 3.29 -10.53 -74.49
N ALA A 644 3.75 -10.46 -75.73
CA ALA A 644 3.27 -9.50 -76.71
C ALA A 644 3.18 -10.13 -78.09
N LYS A 645 2.37 -9.54 -78.97
CA LYS A 645 2.20 -9.96 -80.35
C LYS A 645 2.62 -8.86 -81.30
N ILE A 646 3.26 -9.26 -82.39
CA ILE A 646 3.42 -8.38 -83.54
C ILE A 646 2.06 -8.36 -84.23
N GLY A 647 1.48 -7.17 -84.33
CA GLY A 647 0.20 -6.95 -84.99
C GLY A 647 0.29 -5.79 -85.96
N ASP A 648 -0.39 -5.94 -87.09
CA ASP A 648 -0.68 -4.92 -88.08
C ASP A 648 -1.50 -3.85 -87.35
N GLY A 649 -0.99 -2.62 -87.22
CA GLY A 649 -1.65 -1.57 -86.43
C GLY A 649 -2.97 -1.10 -87.05
N THR A 650 -4.05 -1.87 -86.94
CA THR A 650 -5.36 -1.56 -87.55
C THR A 650 -6.52 -1.59 -86.54
N LEU A 651 -7.23 -0.46 -86.55
CA LEU A 651 -8.46 0.02 -85.89
C LEU A 651 -9.51 -1.04 -85.49
N ALA A 652 -9.99 -0.99 -84.24
CA ALA A 652 -11.18 -1.73 -83.79
C ALA A 652 -12.46 -0.86 -83.99
N LYS A 653 -13.40 -1.34 -84.82
CA LYS A 653 -14.75 -0.76 -84.97
C LYS A 653 -15.66 -1.28 -83.86
N LEU A 654 -16.24 -0.40 -83.03
CA LEU A 654 -17.19 -0.77 -81.96
C LEU A 654 -18.57 -0.14 -82.21
N ILE A 655 -19.59 -0.98 -82.38
CA ILE A 655 -21.00 -0.58 -82.52
C ILE A 655 -21.60 -0.52 -81.11
N LEU A 656 -22.12 0.64 -80.68
CA LEU A 656 -22.54 0.84 -79.29
C LEU A 656 -24.04 0.63 -79.01
N GLY A 657 -24.91 0.53 -80.03
CA GLY A 657 -26.30 0.11 -79.83
C GLY A 657 -27.27 0.53 -80.93
N THR A 658 -28.50 0.01 -80.84
CA THR A 658 -29.66 0.35 -81.69
C THR A 658 -30.76 0.88 -80.78
N TRP A 659 -31.30 2.05 -81.11
CA TRP A 659 -32.45 2.63 -80.39
C TRP A 659 -33.74 2.32 -81.12
N ARG A 660 -34.81 2.08 -80.35
CA ARG A 660 -36.17 1.93 -80.87
C ARG A 660 -37.08 2.95 -80.18
N GLU A 661 -37.77 3.78 -80.96
CA GLU A 661 -38.89 4.58 -80.45
C GLU A 661 -40.04 3.62 -80.13
N VAL A 662 -40.55 3.65 -78.90
CA VAL A 662 -41.56 2.64 -78.48
C VAL A 662 -42.97 3.21 -78.54
N ARG A 663 -43.13 4.53 -78.29
CA ARG A 663 -44.44 5.19 -78.25
C ARG A 663 -44.32 6.71 -78.16
N SER A 664 -45.24 7.41 -78.82
CA SER A 664 -45.46 8.85 -78.63
C SER A 664 -46.93 9.15 -78.31
N TYR A 665 -47.14 10.09 -77.38
CA TYR A 665 -48.46 10.60 -76.99
C TYR A 665 -48.56 12.09 -77.31
N GLY A 666 -49.64 12.49 -77.98
CA GLY A 666 -49.88 13.89 -78.35
C GLY A 666 -51.35 14.32 -78.23
N LEU A 667 -51.57 15.63 -78.13
CA LEU A 667 -52.90 16.26 -78.18
C LEU A 667 -53.02 17.15 -79.42
N GLU A 668 -53.57 16.63 -80.50
CA GLU A 668 -53.88 17.46 -81.68
C GLU A 668 -55.28 18.05 -81.52
N GLY A 669 -55.37 19.37 -81.31
CA GLY A 669 -56.67 20.06 -81.14
C GLY A 669 -57.51 19.52 -79.98
N ASN A 670 -56.89 19.19 -78.83
CA ASN A 670 -57.49 18.58 -77.64
C ASN A 670 -58.05 17.14 -77.80
N LYS A 671 -57.69 16.41 -78.86
CA LYS A 671 -57.95 14.96 -78.96
C LYS A 671 -56.67 14.16 -78.72
N PRO A 672 -56.66 13.19 -77.79
CA PRO A 672 -55.49 12.33 -77.59
C PRO A 672 -55.32 11.41 -78.80
N TYR A 673 -54.10 11.34 -79.32
CA TYR A 673 -53.69 10.29 -80.25
C TYR A 673 -52.41 9.60 -79.75
N GLU A 674 -52.28 8.33 -80.09
CA GLU A 674 -51.13 7.48 -79.79
C GLU A 674 -50.54 7.06 -81.13
N ASN A 675 -49.24 7.29 -81.34
CA ASN A 675 -48.53 6.84 -82.53
C ASN A 675 -47.41 5.88 -82.13
N ILE A 676 -47.33 4.74 -82.82
CA ILE A 676 -46.29 3.72 -82.63
C ILE A 676 -45.46 3.73 -83.90
N ASN A 677 -44.37 4.50 -83.91
CA ASN A 677 -43.38 4.49 -84.98
C ASN A 677 -42.22 3.56 -84.60
N ASP A 678 -41.82 2.68 -85.51
CA ASP A 678 -40.75 1.72 -85.30
C ASP A 678 -39.51 2.13 -86.12
N GLY A 679 -38.84 3.21 -85.70
CA GLY A 679 -37.60 3.70 -86.30
C GLY A 679 -36.37 3.17 -85.55
N ARG A 680 -35.36 2.67 -86.28
CA ARG A 680 -34.09 2.19 -85.70
C ARG A 680 -32.91 3.04 -86.16
N ASN A 681 -32.23 3.70 -85.22
CA ASN A 681 -30.99 4.43 -85.49
C ASN A 681 -29.78 3.67 -84.94
N GLN A 682 -28.72 3.53 -85.76
CA GLN A 682 -27.44 2.94 -85.35
C GLN A 682 -26.36 4.01 -85.20
N TYR A 683 -25.54 3.90 -84.15
CA TYR A 683 -24.41 4.79 -83.91
C TYR A 683 -23.10 3.99 -83.75
N TYR A 684 -22.03 4.45 -84.39
CA TYR A 684 -20.68 3.90 -84.23
C TYR A 684 -19.62 5.00 -84.03
N TYR A 685 -18.59 4.64 -83.26
CA TYR A 685 -17.41 5.47 -83.02
C TYR A 685 -16.16 4.73 -83.46
N ILE A 686 -15.20 5.47 -84.02
CA ILE A 686 -13.86 4.96 -84.36
C ILE A 686 -12.88 5.47 -83.31
N PHE A 687 -12.19 4.55 -82.63
CA PHE A 687 -11.24 4.87 -81.56
C PHE A 687 -9.80 4.58 -81.98
N ASN A 688 -8.87 5.37 -81.45
CA ASN A 688 -7.46 5.03 -81.34
C ASN A 688 -7.23 4.06 -80.17
N ASN A 689 -6.09 3.37 -80.16
CA ASN A 689 -5.74 2.44 -79.06
C ASN A 689 -5.47 3.13 -77.71
N ASP A 690 -5.36 4.47 -77.69
CA ASP A 690 -5.29 5.28 -76.47
C ASP A 690 -6.66 5.69 -75.93
N GLY A 691 -7.75 5.31 -76.61
CA GLY A 691 -9.13 5.64 -76.25
C GLY A 691 -9.66 6.95 -76.86
N THR A 692 -8.85 7.68 -77.63
CA THR A 692 -9.28 8.93 -78.27
C THR A 692 -10.16 8.68 -79.51
N VAL A 693 -11.16 9.52 -79.74
CA VAL A 693 -12.14 9.37 -80.84
C VAL A 693 -11.60 10.02 -82.12
N VAL A 694 -11.58 9.26 -83.22
CA VAL A 694 -11.06 9.70 -84.52
C VAL A 694 -12.16 10.33 -85.41
N SER A 695 -13.37 9.76 -85.42
CA SER A 695 -14.53 10.34 -86.13
C SER A 695 -15.87 9.79 -85.63
N LYS A 696 -16.96 10.50 -85.97
CA LYS A 696 -18.37 10.11 -85.76
C LYS A 696 -19.04 10.05 -87.14
N ASP A 697 -19.65 8.91 -87.48
CA ASP A 697 -20.43 8.75 -88.72
C ASP A 697 -21.75 8.01 -88.44
N PHE A 698 -22.74 8.22 -89.31
CA PHE A 698 -24.12 7.77 -89.15
C PHE A 698 -24.63 7.04 -90.40
N GLU A 699 -25.49 6.03 -90.22
CA GLU A 699 -26.19 5.35 -91.31
C GLU A 699 -27.70 5.45 -91.04
N GLU A 700 -28.42 6.18 -91.90
CA GLU A 700 -29.79 6.67 -91.71
C GLU A 700 -30.83 5.78 -92.41
N GLU A 701 -31.90 5.38 -91.71
CA GLU A 701 -33.17 5.02 -92.34
C GLU A 701 -34.30 5.97 -91.88
N LYS A 702 -34.37 7.12 -92.56
CA LYS A 702 -35.54 8.01 -92.74
C LYS A 702 -36.06 8.89 -91.57
N TRP A 703 -35.88 10.20 -91.81
CA TRP A 703 -36.59 11.43 -91.39
C TRP A 703 -36.43 11.96 -89.95
N TYR A 704 -35.95 13.21 -89.94
CA TYR A 704 -35.74 14.19 -88.85
C TYR A 704 -34.83 13.77 -87.69
N THR A 705 -33.63 14.36 -87.63
CA THR A 705 -32.89 14.43 -86.36
C THR A 705 -32.05 15.70 -86.26
N ARG A 706 -32.21 16.44 -85.15
CA ARG A 706 -31.28 17.49 -84.70
C ARG A 706 -30.10 16.84 -83.97
N ASN A 707 -28.93 17.46 -84.10
CA ASN A 707 -27.65 16.97 -83.59
C ASN A 707 -27.56 17.12 -82.06
N TYR A 708 -27.27 16.02 -81.35
CA TYR A 708 -26.82 16.09 -79.95
C TYR A 708 -25.30 15.79 -79.89
N LEU A 709 -24.56 16.71 -79.29
CA LEU A 709 -23.13 16.56 -78.97
C LEU A 709 -23.01 16.04 -77.54
N TYR A 710 -22.39 14.88 -77.38
CA TYR A 710 -22.03 14.32 -76.08
C TYR A 710 -20.53 14.44 -75.92
N GLN A 711 -20.07 15.09 -74.85
CA GLN A 711 -18.66 15.16 -74.50
C GLN A 711 -18.40 14.18 -73.34
N ILE A 712 -17.36 13.36 -73.47
CA ILE A 712 -16.90 12.47 -72.41
C ILE A 712 -15.89 13.24 -71.56
N ASP A 713 -16.19 13.48 -70.29
CA ASP A 713 -15.19 13.98 -69.33
C ASP A 713 -14.36 12.78 -68.84
N GLU A 714 -13.13 12.70 -69.34
CA GLU A 714 -12.19 11.62 -69.03
C GLU A 714 -11.83 11.56 -67.53
N ASN A 715 -11.98 12.65 -66.78
CA ASN A 715 -11.65 12.67 -65.35
C ASN A 715 -12.77 12.15 -64.46
N LYS A 716 -14.00 12.04 -64.97
CA LYS A 716 -15.17 11.64 -64.16
C LYS A 716 -15.91 10.39 -64.65
N LYS A 717 -15.60 9.91 -65.85
CA LYS A 717 -16.24 8.75 -66.48
C LYS A 717 -17.78 8.84 -66.50
N THR A 718 -18.31 10.00 -66.88
CA THR A 718 -19.76 10.25 -66.99
C THR A 718 -20.10 10.80 -68.38
N LEU A 719 -21.24 10.38 -68.94
CA LEU A 719 -21.79 10.94 -70.19
C LEU A 719 -22.66 12.15 -69.82
N PHE A 720 -22.34 13.34 -70.33
CA PHE A 720 -23.20 14.52 -70.22
C PHE A 720 -23.86 14.83 -71.57
N THR A 721 -25.12 15.26 -71.54
CA THR A 721 -25.74 15.96 -72.66
C THR A 721 -25.35 17.44 -72.51
N MET A 722 -24.78 18.04 -73.55
CA MET A 722 -24.70 19.50 -73.64
C MET A 722 -25.70 19.93 -74.70
N ASP A 723 -26.62 20.80 -74.31
CA ASP A 723 -27.26 21.72 -75.26
C ASP A 723 -26.17 22.71 -75.69
N PRO A 724 -25.74 22.71 -76.96
CA PRO A 724 -24.80 23.70 -77.44
C PRO A 724 -25.60 24.98 -77.66
N THR A 725 -25.77 25.78 -76.61
CA THR A 725 -26.06 27.20 -76.81
C THR A 725 -24.81 27.85 -77.39
N ASP A 726 -24.67 27.69 -78.71
CA ASP A 726 -24.01 28.66 -79.57
C ASP A 726 -24.68 30.03 -79.30
N PRO A 727 -23.94 31.09 -78.94
CA PRO A 727 -24.51 32.36 -78.48
C PRO A 727 -25.30 33.17 -79.53
N GLU A 728 -25.65 32.60 -80.68
CA GLU A 728 -26.29 33.33 -81.78
C GLU A 728 -27.39 32.49 -82.48
N ARG A 729 -28.60 32.46 -81.92
CA ARG A 729 -29.88 32.78 -82.62
C ARG A 729 -31.12 32.49 -81.79
N ASP A 730 -31.90 33.55 -81.61
CA ASP A 730 -33.26 33.63 -81.08
C ASP A 730 -34.33 33.03 -82.03
N ASP A 731 -35.52 32.84 -81.44
CA ASP A 731 -36.87 32.88 -82.06
C ASP A 731 -37.56 31.58 -82.50
N ASP A 732 -37.72 30.58 -81.61
CA ASP A 732 -38.97 29.79 -81.54
C ASP A 732 -39.03 29.00 -80.21
N GLY A 733 -39.68 29.60 -79.21
CA GLY A 733 -39.69 29.15 -77.81
C GLY A 733 -40.35 27.80 -77.53
N GLY A 734 -39.59 26.71 -77.70
CA GLY A 734 -39.90 25.39 -77.15
C GLY A 734 -38.93 25.04 -76.02
N TYR A 735 -39.45 24.85 -74.79
CA TYR A 735 -38.70 24.21 -73.69
C TYR A 735 -38.87 22.69 -73.81
N PHE A 736 -37.76 21.96 -73.76
CA PHE A 736 -37.73 20.50 -73.66
C PHE A 736 -37.03 20.11 -72.37
N ASP A 737 -37.73 19.39 -71.49
CA ASP A 737 -37.14 18.81 -70.28
C ASP A 737 -36.80 17.34 -70.56
N ASP A 738 -35.52 17.07 -70.84
CA ASP A 738 -35.02 15.72 -71.05
C ASP A 738 -34.81 15.02 -69.70
N ASN A 739 -35.65 14.02 -69.40
CA ASN A 739 -35.53 13.21 -68.19
C ASN A 739 -35.03 11.81 -68.55
N ILE A 740 -33.84 11.46 -68.07
CA ILE A 740 -33.27 10.12 -68.24
C ILE A 740 -33.67 9.25 -67.04
N ILE A 741 -34.39 8.16 -67.31
CA ILE A 741 -34.72 7.15 -66.30
C ILE A 741 -33.94 5.88 -66.61
N ILE A 742 -33.02 5.53 -65.71
CA ILE A 742 -32.31 4.25 -65.76
C ILE A 742 -33.21 3.19 -65.11
N LEU A 743 -33.70 2.23 -65.88
CA LEU A 743 -34.50 1.12 -65.33
C LEU A 743 -33.61 0.05 -64.71
N ASN A 744 -32.52 -0.31 -65.40
CA ASN A 744 -31.50 -1.24 -64.92
C ASN A 744 -30.22 -1.13 -65.78
N GLU A 745 -29.23 -1.96 -65.45
CA GLU A 745 -27.93 -2.04 -66.10
C GLU A 745 -27.96 -2.35 -67.61
N HIS A 746 -29.11 -2.72 -68.18
CA HIS A 746 -29.25 -3.13 -69.58
C HIS A 746 -30.35 -2.35 -70.32
N LYS A 747 -31.09 -1.46 -69.64
CA LYS A 747 -32.21 -0.68 -70.21
C LYS A 747 -32.21 0.74 -69.67
N MET A 748 -32.05 1.70 -70.57
CA MET A 748 -32.25 3.13 -70.31
C MET A 748 -33.45 3.64 -71.08
N LEU A 749 -34.20 4.52 -70.42
CA LEU A 749 -35.33 5.21 -71.00
C LEU A 749 -35.00 6.68 -71.08
N LEU A 750 -35.13 7.22 -72.29
CA LEU A 750 -35.18 8.65 -72.46
C LEU A 750 -36.65 9.06 -72.49
N PHE A 751 -37.05 9.92 -71.56
CA PHE A 751 -38.36 10.56 -71.59
C PHE A 751 -38.16 12.00 -72.02
N ASN A 752 -38.77 12.36 -73.14
CA ASN A 752 -38.74 13.74 -73.64
C ASN A 752 -40.16 14.30 -73.57
N GLU A 753 -40.35 15.38 -72.83
CA GLU A 753 -41.56 16.21 -72.89
C GLU A 753 -41.24 17.56 -73.53
N GLY A 754 -41.99 17.89 -74.57
CA GLY A 754 -41.85 19.15 -75.29
C GLY A 754 -43.18 19.73 -75.72
N ILE A 755 -43.22 21.05 -75.90
CA ILE A 755 -44.33 21.74 -76.56
C ILE A 755 -43.81 22.28 -77.88
N TYR A 756 -44.39 21.82 -78.99
CA TYR A 756 -44.07 22.30 -80.32
C TYR A 756 -45.37 22.76 -81.00
N GLU A 757 -45.38 24.01 -81.47
CA GLU A 757 -46.57 24.65 -82.08
C GLU A 757 -47.86 24.53 -81.23
N GLY A 758 -47.73 24.61 -79.91
CA GLY A 758 -48.85 24.54 -78.96
C GLY A 758 -49.38 23.12 -78.68
N VAL A 759 -48.78 22.09 -79.27
CA VAL A 759 -49.09 20.68 -78.99
C VAL A 759 -48.04 20.10 -78.06
N ARG A 760 -48.49 19.43 -76.99
CA ARG A 760 -47.61 18.74 -76.04
C ARG A 760 -47.33 17.31 -76.53
N TYR A 761 -46.06 16.96 -76.63
CA TYR A 761 -45.58 15.64 -77.05
C TYR A 761 -44.81 14.98 -75.91
N SER A 762 -45.06 13.69 -75.69
CA SER A 762 -44.24 12.85 -74.82
C SER A 762 -43.79 11.62 -75.62
N SER A 763 -42.48 11.46 -75.82
CA SER A 763 -41.89 10.28 -76.49
C SER A 763 -40.99 9.49 -75.55
N TYR A 764 -40.95 8.18 -75.78
CA TYR A 764 -40.08 7.26 -75.07
C TYR A 764 -39.24 6.43 -76.03
N PHE A 765 -37.93 6.34 -75.73
CA PHE A 765 -36.96 5.53 -76.46
C PHE A 765 -36.38 4.43 -75.57
N GLU A 766 -36.27 3.22 -76.11
CA GLU A 766 -35.63 2.08 -75.44
C GLU A 766 -34.34 1.68 -76.17
N LEU A 767 -33.25 1.54 -75.40
CA LEU A 767 -31.98 1.03 -75.90
C LEU A 767 -32.00 -0.50 -75.87
N GLU A 768 -31.92 -1.16 -77.02
CA GLU A 768 -32.10 -2.62 -77.09
C GLU A 768 -30.83 -3.43 -76.78
N ARG A 769 -29.63 -2.83 -76.85
CA ARG A 769 -28.36 -3.50 -76.51
C ARG A 769 -27.21 -2.52 -76.26
N ILE A 770 -26.53 -2.63 -75.12
CA ILE A 770 -25.20 -2.05 -74.88
C ILE A 770 -24.15 -3.14 -75.09
N ALA A 771 -23.15 -2.89 -75.93
CA ALA A 771 -21.98 -3.78 -76.01
C ALA A 771 -21.25 -3.77 -74.65
N LYS A 772 -21.00 -4.94 -74.05
CA LYS A 772 -20.32 -5.07 -72.74
C LYS A 772 -18.91 -4.44 -72.80
N ILE A 773 -18.76 -3.22 -72.28
CA ILE A 773 -17.46 -2.63 -71.98
C ILE A 773 -17.09 -3.04 -70.55
N PRO A 774 -15.98 -3.77 -70.33
CA PRO A 774 -15.51 -4.06 -68.98
C PRO A 774 -15.19 -2.75 -68.25
N ASN A 775 -15.82 -2.53 -67.09
CA ASN A 775 -15.64 -1.38 -66.19
C ASN A 775 -16.40 -0.07 -66.50
N LEU A 776 -17.41 -0.09 -67.38
CA LEU A 776 -18.35 1.03 -67.49
C LEU A 776 -19.41 0.93 -66.38
N ARG A 777 -19.47 1.90 -65.46
CA ARG A 777 -20.52 2.00 -64.44
C ARG A 777 -21.51 3.10 -64.83
N ILE A 778 -22.79 2.75 -64.96
CA ILE A 778 -23.87 3.72 -65.11
C ILE A 778 -24.17 4.29 -63.71
N VAL A 779 -23.96 5.58 -63.49
CA VAL A 779 -24.19 6.26 -62.20
C VAL A 779 -25.41 7.16 -62.34
N ASN A 780 -26.44 6.96 -61.50
CA ASN A 780 -27.63 7.80 -61.45
C ASN A 780 -27.29 9.17 -60.83
N SER A 781 -27.32 10.24 -61.62
CA SER A 781 -26.90 11.58 -61.23
C SER A 781 -28.03 12.49 -60.73
N ALA A 782 -29.03 11.94 -60.03
CA ALA A 782 -30.13 12.74 -59.47
C ALA A 782 -29.74 13.60 -58.24
N ASN A 783 -28.46 13.74 -57.85
CA ASN A 783 -28.13 14.40 -56.58
C ASN A 783 -26.87 15.30 -56.54
N GLN A 784 -26.41 15.85 -57.67
CA GLN A 784 -25.39 16.91 -57.61
C GLN A 784 -25.59 18.03 -58.66
N ARG A 785 -26.65 18.85 -58.48
CA ARG A 785 -26.55 20.30 -58.69
C ARG A 785 -27.25 21.03 -57.56
N VAL A 786 -26.43 21.81 -56.86
CA VAL A 786 -26.69 22.90 -55.90
C VAL A 786 -28.14 23.38 -55.83
N ALA A 787 -28.76 23.25 -54.65
CA ALA A 787 -29.82 24.16 -54.24
C ALA A 787 -29.18 25.48 -53.77
N PRO A 788 -29.57 26.64 -54.31
CA PRO A 788 -29.45 27.91 -53.59
C PRO A 788 -30.45 27.92 -52.42
N SER A 789 -30.16 28.76 -51.44
CA SER A 789 -30.90 29.04 -50.21
C SER A 789 -32.44 28.97 -50.28
N ALA A 790 -33.01 28.34 -49.25
CA ALA A 790 -34.26 28.67 -48.53
C ALA A 790 -35.58 28.94 -49.29
N ASN A 791 -36.63 28.27 -48.80
CA ASN A 791 -38.08 28.52 -48.97
C ASN A 791 -38.76 28.13 -50.29
N SER A 792 -39.40 26.95 -50.33
CA SER A 792 -40.85 26.85 -50.55
C SER A 792 -41.36 25.39 -50.52
N GLU A 793 -42.26 25.15 -49.56
CA GLU A 793 -43.37 24.19 -49.54
C GLU A 793 -43.25 22.84 -50.30
N ILE A 794 -42.93 21.77 -49.57
CA ILE A 794 -43.53 20.45 -49.83
C ILE A 794 -45.00 20.54 -49.38
N ARG A 795 -45.90 20.92 -50.28
CA ARG A 795 -47.34 20.72 -50.10
C ARG A 795 -47.73 19.34 -50.60
N SER A 796 -48.06 18.49 -49.64
CA SER A 796 -48.95 17.35 -49.84
C SER A 796 -50.24 17.79 -50.55
N LYS A 797 -50.62 17.11 -51.63
CA LYS A 797 -52.03 16.80 -51.90
C LYS A 797 -52.15 15.46 -52.61
N ARG A 798 -52.79 14.54 -51.88
CA ARG A 798 -53.18 13.18 -52.27
C ARG A 798 -54.20 13.19 -53.42
N SER A 799 -54.01 12.21 -54.33
CA SER A 799 -55.02 11.25 -54.87
C SER A 799 -56.17 11.80 -55.74
N PRO A 800 -56.91 10.96 -56.51
CA PRO A 800 -56.92 9.48 -56.59
C PRO A 800 -56.97 8.93 -58.05
N LEU A 801 -57.16 7.61 -58.19
CA LEU A 801 -57.66 6.88 -59.38
C LEU A 801 -56.59 6.41 -60.41
N TYR A 802 -56.02 5.23 -60.21
CA TYR A 802 -56.61 3.99 -60.74
C TYR A 802 -55.77 2.77 -60.30
N GLN A 803 -56.47 1.83 -59.67
CA GLN A 803 -55.99 0.49 -59.36
C GLN A 803 -55.80 -0.31 -60.66
N ARG A 804 -54.86 -1.26 -60.65
CA ARG A 804 -54.88 -2.44 -61.51
C ARG A 804 -56.22 -3.16 -61.35
N GLY A 805 -56.95 -3.29 -62.46
CA GLY A 805 -57.83 -4.41 -62.74
C GLY A 805 -57.30 -5.14 -63.98
N LYS A 806 -56.78 -6.36 -63.74
CA LYS A 806 -56.15 -7.32 -64.67
C LYS A 806 -54.77 -6.97 -65.23
#